data_AF-A0A7Y0LEB1-F1
#
_entry.id   AF-A0A7Y0LEB1-F1
#
_cell.length_a   1.000
_cell.length_b   1.000
_cell.length_c   1.000
_cell.angle_alpha   90.00
_cell.angle_beta   90.00
_cell.angle_gamma   90.00
#
_symmetry.space_group_name_H-M   'P 1'
#
loop_
_entity.id
_entity.type
_entity.pdbx_description
1 polymer ?
#
loop_
_entity_poly.entity_id
_entity_poly.type
_entity_poly.pdbx_seq_one_letter_code
_entity_poly.pdbx_strand_id
1 'polypeptide(L)'
;MDKINLSLLAQQGEMLAEFYRNKKVKVVDFEPFSVDRFVVPDSDGSTPQLICIEDQSSHEKRLIFAALYTANYVTHVLNDGTGSNRQTLSYIVPKFMNFLNALTIEQSNRVNIFKSFETYRVETDDVKTQSTGMVELIRLINKALNHIPFGNELLTTADYKYLDLLSKNKPSVNDDQEQTTLTDYFGFHSWLRRDDVGVGAQLYNRAASPKLLMKSFQITISCALTEIIKAKHALIDLFIEKKVKPDYFPKKLIRPNPVNYEGGRKCKQFRTDEAAFKSAILQSSKAFFKRLNILFVDGESNSATHTAVQSLVFSQCVEEAHQYAIDTFWQTGEIATQTTKVSNKRVTVFRQASEGSFLFTPEFIHKLVQYANSQCKKVPISKGENYLFALLMSYQTVPFSDLFRLKLDDLRFSKRQTGEITQIESNYFKSRANSYHDIETLTGSSLIGKAIVSFLNDRTDNFKSNENLIENDGSLQSKMGATTNVSLFFKFIGKSLVRNEIDVQLAKEKSSSVFIESIIAICDKGIRKEAYERKGSNWQLNCQTPTVTRIFSSQAVKNSRVHSESDDFDPTRITNYKSHINETERKNYLTKENQVWLDNCGRITRTVMNDMGLNVLRPSSSQVFEFNSTLEAALKTIKHRADTTLALLKVVTIKDDGKVNELGFSLSNNSSEESLPDTIDLVESPDTVLKLLHYLAELERCHQKIFERAPDYLFFEALPTAEWIETVFANRLFDRKVFTEGQELYHKYKKELPPIFTAYSGSY
;
A
#
# COMPACT_ATOMS: atom_id res chain seq x y z
N MET A 1 -32.73 -58.80 47.25
CA MET A 1 -31.53 -57.95 47.27
C MET A 1 -30.86 -58.13 48.63
N ASP A 2 -29.63 -58.64 48.64
CA ASP A 2 -28.87 -58.89 49.87
C ASP A 2 -28.54 -57.60 50.62
N LYS A 3 -28.46 -57.68 51.97
CA LYS A 3 -28.10 -56.57 52.87
C LYS A 3 -26.84 -55.80 52.44
N ILE A 4 -25.92 -56.47 51.75
CA ILE A 4 -24.68 -55.89 51.24
C ILE A 4 -24.95 -54.89 50.09
N ASN A 5 -25.91 -55.17 49.21
CA ASN A 5 -26.27 -54.27 48.11
C ASN A 5 -27.01 -53.01 48.59
N LEU A 6 -27.82 -53.13 49.64
CA LEU A 6 -28.48 -51.98 50.28
C LEU A 6 -27.46 -51.07 50.99
N SER A 7 -26.45 -51.66 51.62
CA SER A 7 -25.33 -50.93 52.26
C SER A 7 -24.48 -50.17 51.24
N LEU A 8 -24.17 -50.77 50.10
CA LEU A 8 -23.41 -50.14 49.02
C LEU A 8 -24.19 -48.99 48.35
N LEU A 9 -25.50 -49.15 48.13
CA LEU A 9 -26.34 -48.08 47.60
C LEU A 9 -26.47 -46.89 48.57
N ALA A 10 -26.55 -47.17 49.88
CA ALA A 10 -26.56 -46.13 50.91
C ALA A 10 -25.22 -45.38 50.98
N GLN A 11 -24.09 -46.09 50.96
CA GLN A 11 -22.75 -45.49 50.90
C GLN A 11 -22.53 -44.68 49.61
N GLN A 12 -23.02 -45.17 48.47
CA GLN A 12 -22.95 -44.44 47.21
C GLN A 12 -23.80 -43.16 47.25
N GLY A 13 -24.96 -43.21 47.91
CA GLY A 13 -25.80 -42.03 48.16
C GLY A 13 -25.12 -40.99 49.07
N GLU A 14 -24.45 -41.43 50.13
CA GLU A 14 -23.69 -40.55 51.02
C GLU A 14 -22.46 -39.95 50.33
N MET A 15 -21.70 -40.75 49.57
CA MET A 15 -20.56 -40.27 48.79
C MET A 15 -20.98 -39.26 47.71
N LEU A 16 -22.12 -39.47 47.05
CA LEU A 16 -22.67 -38.51 46.09
C LEU A 16 -23.11 -37.23 46.81
N ALA A 17 -23.79 -37.33 47.95
CA ALA A 17 -24.19 -36.18 48.75
C ALA A 17 -23.00 -35.36 49.26
N GLU A 18 -21.90 -36.02 49.64
CA GLU A 18 -20.65 -35.38 50.05
C GLU A 18 -19.90 -34.75 48.87
N PHE A 19 -19.89 -35.42 47.71
CA PHE A 19 -19.39 -34.85 46.45
C PHE A 19 -20.17 -33.61 46.01
N TYR A 20 -21.50 -33.60 46.16
CA TYR A 20 -22.34 -32.43 45.88
C TYR A 20 -22.17 -31.31 46.94
N ARG A 21 -21.94 -31.63 48.22
CA ARG A 21 -21.63 -30.63 49.27
C ARG A 21 -20.30 -29.92 49.05
N ASN A 22 -19.31 -30.59 48.46
CA ASN A 22 -17.98 -30.04 48.22
C ASN A 22 -17.87 -29.22 46.91
N LYS A 23 -18.91 -29.20 46.06
CA LYS A 23 -18.97 -28.30 44.91
C LYS A 23 -19.45 -26.91 45.34
N LYS A 24 -18.52 -25.95 45.46
CA LYS A 24 -18.79 -24.52 45.71
C LYS A 24 -19.57 -23.78 44.59
N VAL A 25 -20.01 -24.48 43.54
CA VAL A 25 -20.72 -23.89 42.39
C VAL A 25 -21.92 -24.78 42.08
N LYS A 26 -23.13 -24.23 42.19
CA LYS A 26 -24.36 -24.88 41.70
C LYS A 26 -24.18 -25.22 40.22
N VAL A 27 -24.59 -26.43 39.82
CA VAL A 27 -24.75 -26.77 38.40
C VAL A 27 -25.70 -25.74 37.80
N VAL A 28 -25.31 -25.10 36.70
CA VAL A 28 -26.21 -24.17 36.01
C VAL A 28 -27.28 -25.02 35.33
N ASP A 29 -28.50 -24.95 35.85
CA ASP A 29 -29.64 -25.66 35.28
C ASP A 29 -29.92 -25.15 33.87
N PHE A 30 -30.10 -26.08 32.92
CA PHE A 30 -30.31 -25.74 31.52
C PHE A 30 -31.80 -25.43 31.27
N GLU A 31 -32.18 -24.18 31.52
CA GLU A 31 -33.56 -23.70 31.33
C GLU A 31 -33.63 -22.52 30.34
N PRO A 32 -33.54 -22.75 29.03
CA PRO A 32 -33.37 -21.71 28.02
C PRO A 32 -34.56 -20.74 27.86
N PHE A 33 -35.76 -21.16 28.30
CA PHE A 33 -36.96 -20.32 28.25
C PHE A 33 -37.31 -19.63 29.57
N SER A 34 -36.68 -20.04 30.68
CA SER A 34 -36.87 -19.45 32.02
C SER A 34 -35.91 -18.28 32.30
N VAL A 35 -34.96 -18.03 31.40
CA VAL A 35 -33.93 -16.99 31.55
C VAL A 35 -34.27 -15.75 30.72
N ASP A 36 -34.08 -14.58 31.32
CA ASP A 36 -34.22 -13.26 30.70
C ASP A 36 -32.86 -12.57 30.48
N ARG A 37 -31.80 -13.13 31.08
CA ARG A 37 -30.43 -12.66 30.94
C ARG A 37 -29.43 -13.78 31.12
N PHE A 38 -28.28 -13.65 30.45
CA PHE A 38 -27.14 -14.52 30.67
C PHE A 38 -25.82 -13.77 30.55
N VAL A 39 -24.79 -14.31 31.20
CA VAL A 39 -23.44 -13.75 31.18
C VAL A 39 -22.61 -14.49 30.14
N VAL A 40 -21.95 -13.73 29.28
CA VAL A 40 -20.86 -14.22 28.44
C VAL A 40 -19.55 -13.97 29.20
N PRO A 41 -18.81 -15.03 29.59
CA PRO A 41 -17.55 -14.90 30.32
C PRO A 41 -16.47 -14.17 29.53
N ASP A 42 -15.40 -13.76 30.21
CA ASP A 42 -14.21 -13.23 29.56
C ASP A 42 -13.57 -14.29 28.65
N SER A 43 -13.27 -13.92 27.41
CA SER A 43 -12.55 -14.78 26.47
C SER A 43 -11.67 -13.94 25.57
N ASP A 44 -10.41 -14.37 25.40
CA ASP A 44 -9.44 -13.75 24.47
C ASP A 44 -9.34 -12.21 24.53
N GLY A 45 -9.41 -11.64 25.74
CA GLY A 45 -9.27 -10.20 25.99
C GLY A 45 -10.58 -9.40 25.93
N SER A 46 -11.74 -10.04 25.78
CA SER A 46 -13.05 -9.39 25.94
C SER A 46 -13.43 -9.26 27.42
N THR A 47 -14.09 -8.15 27.78
CA THR A 47 -14.72 -8.00 29.10
C THR A 47 -15.97 -8.87 29.18
N PRO A 48 -16.31 -9.44 30.35
CA PRO A 48 -17.58 -10.13 30.54
C PRO A 48 -18.75 -9.22 30.15
N GLN A 49 -19.74 -9.77 29.45
CA GLN A 49 -20.91 -9.01 29.01
C GLN A 49 -22.20 -9.67 29.51
N LEU A 50 -23.13 -8.84 29.98
CA LEU A 50 -24.47 -9.25 30.34
C LEU A 50 -25.38 -9.06 29.13
N ILE A 51 -26.01 -10.14 28.68
CA ILE A 51 -26.96 -10.15 27.57
C ILE A 51 -28.36 -10.27 28.14
N CYS A 52 -29.27 -9.38 27.77
CA CYS A 52 -30.65 -9.34 28.26
C CYS A 52 -31.65 -9.24 27.11
N ILE A 53 -32.84 -9.82 27.29
CA ILE A 53 -34.02 -9.55 26.46
C ILE A 53 -34.97 -8.61 27.20
N GLU A 54 -35.31 -7.47 26.58
CA GLU A 54 -36.16 -6.44 27.21
C GLU A 54 -37.65 -6.73 27.01
N ASP A 55 -38.01 -7.23 25.83
CA ASP A 55 -39.39 -7.53 25.43
C ASP A 55 -39.65 -9.04 25.50
N GLN A 56 -40.33 -9.46 26.57
CA GLN A 56 -40.72 -10.86 26.78
C GLN A 56 -42.08 -11.21 26.15
N SER A 57 -42.77 -10.24 25.57
CA SER A 57 -44.11 -10.45 24.98
C SER A 57 -44.03 -11.08 23.58
N SER A 58 -42.93 -10.83 22.85
CA SER A 58 -42.69 -11.44 21.55
C SER A 58 -42.15 -12.87 21.66
N HIS A 59 -42.92 -13.84 21.16
CA HIS A 59 -42.53 -15.25 21.08
C HIS A 59 -41.24 -15.43 20.27
N GLU A 60 -41.13 -14.76 19.12
CA GLU A 60 -39.97 -14.81 18.24
C GLU A 60 -38.69 -14.30 18.90
N LYS A 61 -38.75 -13.16 19.60
CA LYS A 61 -37.57 -12.62 20.31
C LYS A 61 -37.12 -13.59 21.40
N ARG A 62 -38.06 -14.14 22.19
CA ARG A 62 -37.76 -15.13 23.23
C ARG A 62 -37.12 -16.39 22.65
N LEU A 63 -37.63 -16.86 21.52
CA LEU A 63 -37.11 -18.06 20.86
C LEU A 63 -35.68 -17.86 20.32
N ILE A 64 -35.39 -16.71 19.70
CA ILE A 64 -34.04 -16.36 19.24
C ILE A 64 -33.09 -16.20 20.43
N PHE A 65 -33.53 -15.53 21.50
CA PHE A 65 -32.75 -15.36 22.72
C PHE A 65 -32.42 -16.71 23.38
N ALA A 66 -33.41 -17.60 23.49
CA ALA A 66 -33.24 -18.95 24.01
C ALA A 66 -32.18 -19.73 23.21
N ALA A 67 -32.20 -19.63 21.88
CA ALA A 67 -31.20 -20.27 21.03
C ALA A 67 -29.77 -19.71 21.27
N LEU A 68 -29.63 -18.38 21.42
CA LEU A 68 -28.34 -17.76 21.74
C LEU A 68 -27.83 -18.12 23.14
N TYR A 69 -28.73 -18.20 24.13
CA TYR A 69 -28.43 -18.73 25.45
C TYR A 69 -27.94 -20.18 25.37
N THR A 70 -28.61 -21.04 24.62
CA THR A 70 -28.18 -22.42 24.40
C THR A 70 -26.80 -22.48 23.77
N ALA A 71 -26.52 -21.66 22.75
CA ALA A 71 -25.19 -21.59 22.14
C ALA A 71 -24.11 -21.15 23.15
N ASN A 72 -24.43 -20.23 24.06
CA ASN A 72 -23.56 -19.82 25.16
C ASN A 72 -23.34 -20.96 26.17
N TYR A 73 -24.40 -21.65 26.57
CA TYR A 73 -24.36 -22.79 27.49
C TYR A 73 -23.46 -23.92 26.94
N VAL A 74 -23.66 -24.31 25.68
CA VAL A 74 -22.83 -25.34 25.03
C VAL A 74 -21.36 -24.90 24.95
N THR A 75 -21.11 -23.63 24.62
CA THR A 75 -19.74 -23.12 24.43
C THR A 75 -18.96 -22.95 25.74
N HIS A 76 -19.60 -22.45 26.80
CA HIS A 76 -18.94 -22.06 28.04
C HIS A 76 -19.20 -23.02 29.21
N VAL A 77 -20.40 -23.58 29.33
CA VAL A 77 -20.75 -24.51 30.44
C VAL A 77 -20.35 -25.94 30.09
N LEU A 78 -20.67 -26.40 28.88
CA LEU A 78 -20.24 -27.73 28.40
C LEU A 78 -18.82 -27.73 27.82
N ASN A 79 -18.21 -26.55 27.67
CA ASN A 79 -16.90 -26.33 27.06
C ASN A 79 -16.75 -26.92 25.64
N ASP A 80 -17.87 -27.10 24.93
CA ASP A 80 -17.92 -27.60 23.57
C ASP A 80 -18.03 -26.41 22.60
N GLY A 81 -16.93 -25.68 22.40
CA GLY A 81 -16.94 -24.54 21.48
C GLY A 81 -15.55 -24.11 21.01
N THR A 82 -15.49 -23.59 19.78
CA THR A 82 -14.25 -23.06 19.20
C THR A 82 -13.95 -21.67 19.75
N GLY A 83 -12.69 -21.20 19.65
CA GLY A 83 -12.34 -19.81 19.98
C GLY A 83 -13.18 -18.79 19.20
N SER A 84 -13.51 -19.10 17.94
CA SER A 84 -14.39 -18.25 17.12
C SER A 84 -15.81 -18.16 17.67
N ASN A 85 -16.36 -19.23 18.28
CA ASN A 85 -17.68 -19.18 18.92
C ASN A 85 -17.65 -18.24 20.14
N ARG A 86 -16.60 -18.35 20.97
CA ARG A 86 -16.39 -17.49 22.16
C ARG A 86 -16.29 -16.02 21.75
N GLN A 87 -15.50 -15.71 20.71
CA GLN A 87 -15.37 -14.36 20.16
C GLN A 87 -16.70 -13.83 19.57
N THR A 88 -17.50 -14.69 18.92
CA THR A 88 -18.81 -14.29 18.39
C THR A 88 -19.77 -13.93 19.52
N LEU A 89 -19.83 -14.77 20.56
CA LEU A 89 -20.67 -14.56 21.74
C LEU A 89 -20.29 -13.27 22.47
N SER A 90 -19.01 -12.91 22.51
CA SER A 90 -18.56 -11.70 23.20
C SER A 90 -18.66 -10.42 22.38
N TYR A 91 -18.61 -10.49 21.04
CA TYR A 91 -18.57 -9.29 20.18
C TYR A 91 -19.80 -9.07 19.31
N ILE A 92 -20.37 -10.12 18.72
CA ILE A 92 -21.49 -10.01 17.75
C ILE A 92 -22.84 -10.14 18.44
N VAL A 93 -23.00 -11.12 19.33
CA VAL A 93 -24.27 -11.35 20.06
C VAL A 93 -24.76 -10.12 20.84
N PRO A 94 -23.91 -9.35 21.54
CA PRO A 94 -24.35 -8.13 22.22
C PRO A 94 -24.93 -7.09 21.26
N LYS A 95 -24.27 -6.87 20.12
CA LYS A 95 -24.74 -5.93 19.08
C LYS A 95 -26.06 -6.39 18.48
N PHE A 96 -26.17 -7.69 18.21
CA PHE A 96 -27.40 -8.28 17.69
C PHE A 96 -28.55 -8.16 18.70
N MET A 97 -28.29 -8.38 19.98
CA MET A 97 -29.33 -8.27 21.02
C MET A 97 -29.81 -6.83 21.22
N ASN A 98 -28.91 -5.85 21.14
CA ASN A 98 -29.31 -4.44 21.13
C ASN A 98 -30.23 -4.12 19.95
N PHE A 99 -29.89 -4.61 18.75
CA PHE A 99 -30.74 -4.48 17.56
C PHE A 99 -32.08 -5.20 17.73
N LEU A 100 -32.08 -6.44 18.22
CA LEU A 100 -33.28 -7.27 18.37
C LEU A 100 -34.25 -6.68 19.41
N ASN A 101 -33.73 -6.11 20.50
CA ASN A 101 -34.56 -5.45 21.52
C ASN A 101 -35.26 -4.21 20.94
N ALA A 102 -34.55 -3.41 20.12
CA ALA A 102 -35.11 -2.22 19.45
C ALA A 102 -36.05 -2.55 18.27
N LEU A 103 -36.00 -3.77 17.74
CA LEU A 103 -36.79 -4.19 16.58
C LEU A 103 -38.23 -4.53 16.97
N THR A 104 -39.22 -3.95 16.29
CA THR A 104 -40.61 -4.43 16.33
C THR A 104 -40.81 -5.54 15.30
N ILE A 105 -41.24 -6.73 15.75
CA ILE A 105 -41.45 -7.88 14.86
C ILE A 105 -42.88 -7.86 14.33
N GLU A 106 -43.01 -7.80 13.01
CA GLU A 106 -44.25 -7.86 12.25
C GLU A 106 -44.22 -9.06 11.31
N GLN A 107 -45.39 -9.48 10.81
CA GLN A 107 -45.49 -10.63 9.91
C GLN A 107 -44.61 -10.48 8.64
N SER A 108 -44.38 -9.25 8.19
CA SER A 108 -43.58 -8.89 7.01
C SER A 108 -42.07 -9.03 7.24
N ASN A 109 -41.56 -8.76 8.45
CA ASN A 109 -40.13 -8.76 8.76
C ASN A 109 -39.66 -9.99 9.54
N ARG A 110 -40.60 -10.79 10.06
CA ARG A 110 -40.39 -11.99 10.87
C ARG A 110 -39.34 -12.97 10.33
N VAL A 111 -39.32 -13.20 9.02
CA VAL A 111 -38.36 -14.14 8.39
C VAL A 111 -37.02 -13.50 8.03
N ASN A 112 -36.97 -12.16 8.01
CA ASN A 112 -35.85 -11.37 7.52
C ASN A 112 -35.03 -10.71 8.65
N ILE A 113 -35.25 -11.08 9.92
CA ILE A 113 -34.58 -10.46 11.07
C ILE A 113 -33.05 -10.42 10.92
N PHE A 114 -32.45 -11.51 10.43
CA PHE A 114 -31.00 -11.57 10.20
C PHE A 114 -30.55 -10.67 9.04
N LYS A 115 -31.38 -10.53 8.01
CA LYS A 115 -31.13 -9.59 6.91
C LYS A 115 -31.27 -8.15 7.35
N SER A 116 -32.29 -7.82 8.12
CA SER A 116 -32.46 -6.50 8.69
C SER A 116 -31.29 -6.13 9.60
N PHE A 117 -30.76 -7.09 10.37
CA PHE A 117 -29.54 -6.87 11.15
C PHE A 117 -28.31 -6.64 10.25
N GLU A 118 -28.16 -7.43 9.19
CA GLU A 118 -27.07 -7.25 8.23
C GLU A 118 -27.11 -5.85 7.60
N THR A 119 -28.28 -5.42 7.11
CA THR A 119 -28.51 -4.07 6.57
C THR A 119 -28.22 -2.99 7.61
N TYR A 120 -28.73 -3.14 8.85
CA TYR A 120 -28.47 -2.20 9.94
C TYR A 120 -26.97 -2.03 10.20
N ARG A 121 -26.20 -3.13 10.22
CA ARG A 121 -24.76 -3.08 10.44
C ARG A 121 -24.03 -2.38 9.28
N VAL A 122 -24.45 -2.59 8.04
CA VAL A 122 -23.85 -1.89 6.89
C VAL A 122 -24.15 -0.40 6.94
N GLU A 123 -25.41 -0.02 7.14
CA GLU A 123 -25.86 1.38 7.05
C GLU A 123 -25.52 2.20 8.30
N THR A 124 -25.58 1.60 9.49
CA THR A 124 -25.44 2.31 10.77
C THR A 124 -24.06 2.13 11.39
N ASP A 125 -23.48 0.93 11.32
CA ASP A 125 -22.15 0.65 11.89
C ASP A 125 -21.01 0.83 10.87
N ASP A 126 -21.32 1.16 9.60
CA ASP A 126 -20.36 1.35 8.50
C ASP A 126 -19.38 0.16 8.35
N VAL A 127 -19.91 -1.06 8.44
CA VAL A 127 -19.11 -2.29 8.24
C VAL A 127 -19.37 -2.91 6.87
N LYS A 128 -18.33 -3.50 6.29
CA LYS A 128 -18.43 -4.30 5.05
C LYS A 128 -19.43 -5.44 5.21
N THR A 129 -20.09 -5.83 4.13
CA THR A 129 -21.15 -6.88 4.11
C THR A 129 -20.71 -8.19 4.77
N GLN A 130 -19.45 -8.59 4.58
CA GLN A 130 -18.86 -9.79 5.19
C GLN A 130 -18.52 -9.67 6.70
N SER A 131 -18.61 -8.47 7.29
CA SER A 131 -18.22 -8.18 8.70
C SER A 131 -19.40 -7.83 9.61
N THR A 132 -20.62 -8.02 9.11
CA THR A 132 -21.87 -7.76 9.83
C THR A 132 -22.11 -8.73 10.98
N GLY A 133 -21.53 -9.94 10.93
CA GLY A 133 -21.74 -10.97 11.94
C GLY A 133 -22.89 -11.94 11.63
N MET A 134 -23.55 -11.81 10.48
CA MET A 134 -24.70 -12.64 10.09
C MET A 134 -24.33 -14.13 9.97
N VAL A 135 -23.19 -14.44 9.35
CA VAL A 135 -22.71 -15.83 9.19
C VAL A 135 -22.44 -16.46 10.55
N GLU A 136 -21.87 -15.69 11.47
CA GLU A 136 -21.55 -16.13 12.82
C GLU A 136 -22.82 -16.35 13.66
N LEU A 137 -23.85 -15.52 13.50
CA LEU A 137 -25.16 -15.72 14.13
C LEU A 137 -25.83 -17.00 13.61
N ILE A 138 -25.85 -17.22 12.29
CA ILE A 138 -26.36 -18.46 11.69
C ILE A 138 -25.66 -19.68 12.28
N ARG A 139 -24.33 -19.61 12.43
CA ARG A 139 -23.54 -20.68 13.04
C ARG A 139 -23.93 -20.94 14.51
N LEU A 140 -24.18 -19.89 15.29
CA LEU A 140 -24.64 -20.05 16.69
C LEU A 140 -26.05 -20.65 16.77
N ILE A 141 -26.98 -20.24 15.90
CA ILE A 141 -28.32 -20.85 15.83
C ILE A 141 -28.23 -22.33 15.46
N ASN A 142 -27.45 -22.68 14.44
CA ASN A 142 -27.25 -24.09 14.07
C ASN A 142 -26.59 -24.88 15.20
N LYS A 143 -25.68 -24.26 15.96
CA LYS A 143 -25.10 -24.90 17.15
C LYS A 143 -26.14 -25.16 18.24
N ALA A 144 -27.08 -24.24 18.45
CA ALA A 144 -28.19 -24.44 19.38
C ALA A 144 -29.14 -25.53 18.89
N LEU A 145 -29.54 -25.52 17.63
CA LEU A 145 -30.43 -26.54 17.03
C LEU A 145 -29.83 -27.95 17.07
N ASN A 146 -28.50 -28.07 16.96
CA ASN A 146 -27.80 -29.35 17.06
C ASN A 146 -27.66 -29.86 18.51
N HIS A 147 -27.96 -29.04 19.51
CA HIS A 147 -27.96 -29.46 20.90
C HIS A 147 -29.28 -30.19 21.21
N ILE A 148 -29.23 -31.52 21.33
CA ILE A 148 -30.41 -32.40 21.45
C ILE A 148 -31.42 -31.91 22.51
N PRO A 149 -31.01 -31.57 23.75
CA PRO A 149 -31.95 -31.08 24.77
C PRO A 149 -32.72 -29.83 24.35
N PHE A 150 -32.13 -28.98 23.51
CA PHE A 150 -32.83 -27.80 22.98
C PHE A 150 -33.60 -28.14 21.70
N GLY A 151 -32.88 -28.54 20.65
CA GLY A 151 -33.43 -28.66 19.30
C GLY A 151 -34.48 -29.75 19.13
N ASN A 152 -34.33 -30.88 19.80
CA ASN A 152 -35.21 -32.04 19.62
C ASN A 152 -36.22 -32.22 20.75
N GLU A 153 -35.85 -31.84 21.99
CA GLU A 153 -36.65 -32.14 23.18
C GLU A 153 -37.50 -30.95 23.65
N LEU A 154 -36.97 -29.72 23.60
CA LEU A 154 -37.65 -28.52 24.11
C LEU A 154 -38.40 -27.72 23.05
N LEU A 155 -37.94 -27.70 21.79
CA LEU A 155 -38.58 -26.93 20.73
C LEU A 155 -39.83 -27.63 20.17
N THR A 156 -40.89 -26.85 19.92
CA THR A 156 -41.98 -27.33 19.09
C THR A 156 -41.55 -27.45 17.63
N THR A 157 -42.25 -28.27 16.83
CA THR A 157 -41.98 -28.39 15.39
C THR A 157 -42.06 -27.04 14.66
N ALA A 158 -42.92 -26.12 15.11
CA ALA A 158 -43.05 -24.80 14.53
C ALA A 158 -41.85 -23.91 14.87
N ASP A 159 -41.38 -23.96 16.12
CA ASP A 159 -40.24 -23.18 16.60
C ASP A 159 -38.92 -23.63 15.98
N TYR A 160 -38.73 -24.95 15.86
CA TYR A 160 -37.59 -25.52 15.16
C TYR A 160 -37.55 -25.04 13.71
N LYS A 161 -38.67 -25.17 12.99
CA LYS A 161 -38.78 -24.73 11.59
C LYS A 161 -38.53 -23.23 11.43
N TYR A 162 -38.95 -22.43 12.40
CA TYR A 162 -38.70 -20.99 12.37
C TYR A 162 -37.21 -20.65 12.54
N LEU A 163 -36.53 -21.25 13.52
CA LEU A 163 -35.09 -21.05 13.71
C LEU A 163 -34.25 -21.60 12.55
N ASP A 164 -34.64 -22.75 11.99
CA ASP A 164 -34.04 -23.32 10.78
C ASP A 164 -34.26 -22.43 9.54
N LEU A 165 -35.44 -21.80 9.43
CA LEU A 165 -35.68 -20.81 8.38
C LEU A 165 -34.77 -19.60 8.53
N LEU A 166 -34.58 -19.10 9.76
CA LEU A 166 -33.65 -18.00 10.03
C LEU A 166 -32.20 -18.37 9.70
N SER A 167 -31.78 -19.59 10.00
CA SER A 167 -30.41 -20.07 9.72
C SER A 167 -30.14 -20.26 8.22
N LYS A 168 -31.20 -20.37 7.40
CA LYS A 168 -31.12 -20.48 5.93
C LYS A 168 -31.09 -19.12 5.20
N ASN A 169 -31.18 -18.00 5.91
CA ASN A 169 -31.02 -16.68 5.29
C ASN A 169 -29.65 -16.57 4.61
N LYS A 170 -29.64 -16.25 3.31
CA LYS A 170 -28.41 -16.13 2.52
C LYS A 170 -27.70 -14.81 2.83
N PRO A 171 -26.44 -14.81 3.33
CA PRO A 171 -25.67 -13.58 3.52
C PRO A 171 -25.53 -12.78 2.21
N SER A 172 -25.34 -11.47 2.33
CA SER A 172 -25.12 -10.62 1.17
C SER A 172 -23.80 -10.99 0.48
N VAL A 173 -23.69 -10.69 -0.81
CA VAL A 173 -22.42 -10.90 -1.52
C VAL A 173 -21.36 -10.03 -0.86
N ASN A 174 -20.22 -10.62 -0.54
CA ASN A 174 -19.11 -9.89 0.05
C ASN A 174 -18.72 -8.72 -0.85
N ASP A 175 -18.41 -7.58 -0.24
CA ASP A 175 -17.87 -6.44 -0.95
C ASP A 175 -16.55 -6.84 -1.62
N ASP A 176 -16.23 -6.22 -2.76
CA ASP A 176 -14.99 -6.47 -3.47
C ASP A 176 -13.80 -6.25 -2.51
N GLN A 177 -12.94 -7.27 -2.42
CA GLN A 177 -11.74 -7.15 -1.60
C GLN A 177 -10.76 -6.21 -2.29
N GLU A 178 -10.57 -5.03 -1.70
CA GLU A 178 -9.48 -4.13 -2.05
C GLU A 178 -8.16 -4.92 -2.01
N GLN A 179 -7.46 -4.90 -3.13
CA GLN A 179 -6.19 -5.59 -3.23
C GLN A 179 -5.15 -4.81 -2.44
N THR A 180 -4.53 -5.47 -1.47
CA THR A 180 -3.38 -4.88 -0.78
C THR A 180 -2.12 -5.13 -1.60
N THR A 181 -1.29 -4.11 -1.77
CA THR A 181 0.03 -4.17 -2.41
C THR A 181 1.12 -3.69 -1.44
N LEU A 182 2.39 -3.89 -1.81
CA LEU A 182 3.53 -3.31 -1.09
C LEU A 182 3.55 -1.79 -1.25
N THR A 183 3.07 -1.27 -2.38
CA THR A 183 2.91 0.17 -2.58
C THR A 183 1.93 0.75 -1.56
N ASP A 184 0.80 0.10 -1.30
CA ASP A 184 -0.15 0.51 -0.26
C ASP A 184 0.46 0.39 1.14
N TYR A 185 1.21 -0.69 1.37
CA TYR A 185 1.92 -0.90 2.62
C TYR A 185 2.90 0.25 2.92
N PHE A 186 3.75 0.65 1.96
CA PHE A 186 4.64 1.80 2.13
C PHE A 186 3.89 3.14 2.07
N GLY A 187 2.75 3.20 1.37
CA GLY A 187 1.84 4.34 1.31
C GLY A 187 1.28 4.73 2.67
N PHE A 188 0.96 3.73 3.51
CA PHE A 188 0.56 3.97 4.92
C PHE A 188 1.64 4.73 5.70
N HIS A 189 2.92 4.50 5.39
CA HIS A 189 4.05 5.09 6.08
C HIS A 189 4.52 6.37 5.37
N SER A 190 3.61 7.32 5.12
CA SER A 190 3.91 8.58 4.41
C SER A 190 5.01 9.41 5.06
N TRP A 191 5.25 9.23 6.36
CA TRP A 191 6.36 9.82 7.10
C TRP A 191 7.75 9.40 6.58
N LEU A 192 7.85 8.28 5.84
CA LEU A 192 9.08 7.87 5.16
C LEU A 192 9.58 8.89 4.13
N ARG A 193 8.70 9.76 3.63
CA ARG A 193 9.07 10.85 2.70
C ARG A 193 9.96 11.91 3.34
N ARG A 194 9.92 12.06 4.67
CA ARG A 194 10.66 13.11 5.37
C ARG A 194 12.15 12.78 5.42
N ASP A 195 13.00 13.80 5.29
CA ASP A 195 14.46 13.62 5.34
C ASP A 195 15.01 13.48 6.77
N ASP A 196 14.30 14.00 7.77
CA ASP A 196 14.74 13.98 9.18
C ASP A 196 14.54 12.61 9.85
N VAL A 197 13.42 11.94 9.54
CA VAL A 197 13.07 10.64 10.15
C VAL A 197 12.88 9.51 9.14
N GLY A 198 12.58 9.80 7.88
CA GLY A 198 12.29 8.81 6.86
C GLY A 198 13.53 8.40 6.05
N VAL A 199 13.28 8.01 4.80
CA VAL A 199 14.29 7.70 3.78
C VAL A 199 14.45 8.84 2.75
N GLY A 200 13.71 9.94 2.97
CA GLY A 200 13.67 11.10 2.10
C GLY A 200 12.78 10.94 0.87
N ALA A 201 12.38 12.08 0.30
CA ALA A 201 11.35 12.12 -0.74
C ALA A 201 11.78 11.42 -2.03
N GLN A 202 13.05 11.55 -2.39
CA GLN A 202 13.58 10.96 -3.62
C GLN A 202 13.52 9.43 -3.60
N LEU A 203 13.86 8.79 -2.48
CA LEU A 203 13.81 7.33 -2.37
C LEU A 203 12.36 6.86 -2.16
N TYR A 204 11.59 7.54 -1.32
CA TYR A 204 10.18 7.20 -1.07
C TYR A 204 9.33 7.22 -2.35
N ASN A 205 9.52 8.21 -3.23
CA ASN A 205 8.76 8.30 -4.48
C ASN A 205 8.98 7.08 -5.40
N ARG A 206 10.11 6.36 -5.27
CA ARG A 206 10.34 5.11 -6.01
C ARG A 206 9.49 3.95 -5.48
N ALA A 207 9.06 3.98 -4.21
CA ALA A 207 8.17 2.98 -3.63
C ALA A 207 6.75 3.08 -4.21
N ALA A 208 6.38 4.25 -4.76
CA ALA A 208 5.12 4.43 -5.47
C ALA A 208 5.08 3.70 -6.83
N SER A 209 6.23 3.31 -7.38
CA SER A 209 6.31 2.49 -8.59
C SER A 209 6.42 1.01 -8.23
N PRO A 210 5.37 0.18 -8.46
CA PRO A 210 5.44 -1.27 -8.29
C PRO A 210 6.66 -1.88 -8.98
N LYS A 211 7.02 -1.42 -10.19
CA LYS A 211 8.16 -1.95 -10.95
C LYS A 211 9.50 -1.73 -10.25
N LEU A 212 9.78 -0.49 -9.83
CA LEU A 212 11.03 -0.17 -9.12
C LEU A 212 11.08 -0.84 -7.75
N LEU A 213 9.96 -0.83 -7.02
CA LEU A 213 9.86 -1.44 -5.70
C LEU A 213 10.07 -2.97 -5.76
N MET A 214 9.40 -3.66 -6.70
CA MET A 214 9.49 -5.11 -6.82
C MET A 214 10.85 -5.56 -7.31
N LYS A 215 11.53 -4.78 -8.16
CA LYS A 215 12.93 -5.06 -8.54
C LYS A 215 13.86 -4.96 -7.32
N SER A 216 13.73 -3.89 -6.52
CA SER A 216 14.50 -3.72 -5.27
C SER A 216 14.23 -4.84 -4.27
N PHE A 217 12.96 -5.22 -4.11
CA PHE A 217 12.51 -6.34 -3.28
C PHE A 217 13.16 -7.66 -3.70
N GLN A 218 13.03 -8.05 -4.97
CA GLN A 218 13.51 -9.34 -5.46
C GLN A 218 15.02 -9.48 -5.28
N ILE A 219 15.79 -8.44 -5.58
CA ILE A 219 17.25 -8.44 -5.39
C ILE A 219 17.57 -8.63 -3.90
N THR A 220 16.95 -7.82 -3.03
CA THR A 220 17.17 -7.89 -1.58
C THR A 220 16.89 -9.28 -1.01
N ILE A 221 15.71 -9.84 -1.31
CA ILE A 221 15.28 -11.14 -0.75
C ILE A 221 16.14 -12.28 -1.31
N SER A 222 16.48 -12.26 -2.60
CA SER A 222 17.29 -13.31 -3.23
C SER A 222 18.73 -13.31 -2.70
N CYS A 223 19.33 -12.12 -2.55
CA CYS A 223 20.65 -11.95 -1.94
C CYS A 223 20.64 -12.41 -0.48
N ALA A 224 19.69 -11.92 0.32
CA ALA A 224 19.61 -12.28 1.74
C ALA A 224 19.48 -13.79 1.95
N LEU A 225 18.65 -14.46 1.14
CA LEU A 225 18.49 -15.93 1.22
C LEU A 225 19.82 -16.63 0.89
N THR A 226 20.48 -16.21 -0.18
CA THR A 226 21.75 -16.78 -0.63
C THR A 226 22.84 -16.61 0.42
N GLU A 227 23.00 -15.41 0.99
CA GLU A 227 24.04 -15.14 1.99
C GLU A 227 23.78 -15.85 3.32
N ILE A 228 22.51 -15.99 3.74
CA ILE A 228 22.17 -16.78 4.93
C ILE A 228 22.48 -18.27 4.71
N ILE A 229 22.17 -18.82 3.53
CA ILE A 229 22.50 -20.21 3.19
C ILE A 229 24.03 -20.41 3.19
N LYS A 230 24.80 -19.51 2.58
CA LYS A 230 26.27 -19.54 2.61
C LYS A 230 26.81 -19.50 4.05
N ALA A 231 26.28 -18.60 4.87
CA ALA A 231 26.67 -18.46 6.28
C ALA A 231 26.39 -19.74 7.08
N LYS A 232 25.26 -20.40 6.82
CA LYS A 232 24.91 -21.69 7.43
C LYS A 232 25.89 -22.79 7.01
N HIS A 233 26.15 -22.94 5.71
CA HIS A 233 27.08 -23.96 5.20
C HIS A 233 28.51 -23.75 5.69
N ALA A 234 28.97 -22.49 5.77
CA ALA A 234 30.27 -22.19 6.35
C ALA A 234 30.41 -22.64 7.83
N LEU A 235 29.33 -22.60 8.62
CA LEU A 235 29.33 -23.16 9.97
C LEU A 235 29.30 -24.70 9.96
N ILE A 236 28.54 -25.32 9.05
CA ILE A 236 28.52 -26.78 8.90
C ILE A 236 29.93 -27.29 8.57
N ASP A 237 30.58 -26.69 7.57
CA ASP A 237 31.93 -27.05 7.14
C ASP A 237 32.93 -26.90 8.30
N LEU A 238 32.85 -25.79 9.04
CA LEU A 238 33.66 -25.58 10.25
C LEU A 238 33.44 -26.68 11.29
N PHE A 239 32.19 -27.08 11.54
CA PHE A 239 31.89 -28.11 12.54
C PHE A 239 32.36 -29.50 12.11
N ILE A 240 32.31 -29.80 10.81
CA ILE A 240 32.86 -31.03 10.22
C ILE A 240 34.39 -31.03 10.36
N GLU A 241 35.06 -29.95 9.95
CA GLU A 241 36.52 -29.82 9.98
C GLU A 241 37.05 -29.96 11.42
N LYS A 242 36.45 -29.22 12.37
CA LYS A 242 36.85 -29.23 13.79
C LYS A 242 36.28 -30.41 14.59
N LYS A 243 35.52 -31.31 13.94
CA LYS A 243 34.91 -32.51 14.56
C LYS A 243 34.13 -32.18 15.84
N VAL A 244 33.31 -31.13 15.77
CA VAL A 244 32.55 -30.62 16.93
C VAL A 244 31.50 -31.64 17.36
N LYS A 245 31.52 -32.04 18.64
CA LYS A 245 30.56 -33.02 19.18
C LYS A 245 29.20 -32.36 19.51
N PRO A 246 28.08 -33.11 19.50
CA PRO A 246 26.76 -32.56 19.83
C PRO A 246 26.64 -31.89 21.21
N ASP A 247 27.40 -32.36 22.21
CA ASP A 247 27.45 -31.82 23.57
C ASP A 247 28.47 -30.68 23.74
N TYR A 248 29.11 -30.24 22.65
CA TYR A 248 30.11 -29.17 22.67
C TYR A 248 29.53 -27.83 23.08
N PHE A 249 28.27 -27.51 22.77
CA PHE A 249 27.64 -26.27 23.20
C PHE A 249 26.79 -26.45 24.46
N PRO A 250 26.62 -25.41 25.30
CA PRO A 250 25.74 -25.47 26.46
C PRO A 250 24.32 -25.92 26.09
N LYS A 251 23.72 -26.77 26.92
CA LYS A 251 22.34 -27.24 26.72
C LYS A 251 21.34 -26.11 26.94
N LYS A 252 20.21 -26.17 26.23
CA LYS A 252 19.08 -25.25 26.43
C LYS A 252 18.57 -25.36 27.86
N LEU A 253 18.48 -24.23 28.56
CA LEU A 253 17.90 -24.15 29.89
C LEU A 253 16.37 -24.06 29.79
N ILE A 254 15.67 -24.71 30.72
CA ILE A 254 14.20 -24.70 30.78
C ILE A 254 13.76 -23.54 31.66
N ARG A 255 12.91 -22.66 31.13
CA ARG A 255 12.33 -21.56 31.91
C ARG A 255 11.33 -22.11 32.93
N PRO A 256 11.40 -21.70 34.21
CA PRO A 256 10.35 -21.97 35.19
C PRO A 256 8.99 -21.50 34.69
N ASN A 257 7.98 -22.38 34.70
CA ASN A 257 6.61 -22.03 34.30
C ASN A 257 5.79 -21.67 35.55
N PRO A 258 5.17 -20.47 35.63
CA PRO A 258 4.40 -20.07 36.81
C PRO A 258 3.24 -21.02 37.15
N VAL A 259 2.70 -21.77 36.18
CA VAL A 259 1.64 -22.77 36.42
C VAL A 259 2.12 -23.90 37.35
N ASN A 260 3.43 -24.16 37.38
CA ASN A 260 4.02 -25.23 38.20
C ASN A 260 4.20 -24.85 39.67
N TYR A 261 3.82 -23.62 40.06
CA TYR A 261 4.04 -23.09 41.41
C TYR A 261 2.72 -22.69 42.05
N GLU A 262 2.49 -23.11 43.29
CA GLU A 262 1.34 -22.68 44.08
C GLU A 262 1.42 -21.16 44.33
N GLY A 263 0.40 -20.41 43.91
CA GLY A 263 0.40 -18.93 43.90
C GLY A 263 1.00 -18.28 42.63
N GLY A 264 1.37 -19.07 41.62
CA GLY A 264 1.78 -18.59 40.31
C GLY A 264 2.96 -17.62 40.35
N ARG A 265 2.86 -16.50 39.63
CA ARG A 265 3.90 -15.44 39.60
C ARG A 265 4.16 -14.76 40.95
N LYS A 266 3.25 -14.91 41.93
CA LYS A 266 3.41 -14.35 43.28
C LYS A 266 4.19 -15.29 44.21
N CYS A 267 4.37 -16.55 43.82
CA CYS A 267 5.15 -17.52 44.58
C CYS A 267 6.59 -17.02 44.76
N LYS A 268 7.10 -17.06 46.00
CA LYS A 268 8.49 -16.68 46.32
C LYS A 268 9.48 -17.61 45.60
N GLN A 269 9.19 -18.91 45.56
CA GLN A 269 10.05 -19.90 44.89
C GLN A 269 10.14 -19.64 43.38
N PHE A 270 9.00 -19.37 42.71
CA PHE A 270 9.00 -19.02 41.29
C PHE A 270 9.91 -17.81 41.00
N ARG A 271 9.86 -16.77 41.82
CA ARG A 271 10.70 -15.57 41.64
C ARG A 271 12.18 -15.88 41.82
N THR A 272 12.53 -16.72 42.80
CA THR A 272 13.91 -17.18 43.01
C THR A 272 14.40 -18.01 41.82
N ASP A 273 13.61 -18.97 41.37
CA ASP A 273 13.95 -19.84 40.24
C ASP A 273 14.04 -19.04 38.93
N GLU A 274 13.14 -18.08 38.72
CA GLU A 274 13.18 -17.19 37.56
C GLU A 274 14.42 -16.29 37.58
N ALA A 275 14.85 -15.78 38.75
CA ALA A 275 16.07 -15.01 38.88
C ALA A 275 17.33 -15.87 38.63
N ALA A 276 17.37 -17.09 39.18
CA ALA A 276 18.45 -18.05 38.94
C ALA A 276 18.55 -18.42 37.45
N PHE A 277 17.41 -18.68 36.80
CA PHE A 277 17.31 -18.94 35.36
C PHE A 277 17.86 -17.78 34.52
N LYS A 278 17.50 -16.54 34.85
CA LYS A 278 18.01 -15.34 34.16
C LYS A 278 19.54 -15.24 34.26
N SER A 279 20.11 -15.48 35.44
CA SER A 279 21.57 -15.48 35.62
C SER A 279 22.23 -16.61 34.83
N ALA A 280 21.67 -17.81 34.89
CA ALA A 280 22.18 -18.99 34.19
C ALA A 280 22.16 -18.83 32.66
N ILE A 281 21.13 -18.21 32.08
CA ILE A 281 21.09 -17.89 30.64
C ILE A 281 22.23 -16.98 30.22
N LEU A 282 22.50 -15.93 30.98
CA LEU A 282 23.56 -14.98 30.64
C LEU A 282 24.93 -15.66 30.65
N GLN A 283 25.18 -16.53 31.63
CA GLN A 283 26.41 -17.32 31.69
C GLN A 283 26.49 -18.37 30.57
N SER A 284 25.37 -19.03 30.27
CA SER A 284 25.28 -19.98 29.16
C SER A 284 25.57 -19.31 27.81
N SER A 285 25.05 -18.10 27.59
CA SER A 285 25.29 -17.30 26.39
C SER A 285 26.77 -16.91 26.27
N LYS A 286 27.39 -16.43 27.37
CA LYS A 286 28.83 -16.15 27.41
C LYS A 286 29.66 -17.40 27.07
N ALA A 287 29.35 -18.53 27.70
CA ALA A 287 30.04 -19.79 27.45
C ALA A 287 29.87 -20.27 26.00
N PHE A 288 28.67 -20.11 25.43
CA PHE A 288 28.38 -20.44 24.04
C PHE A 288 29.27 -19.64 23.07
N PHE A 289 29.30 -18.31 23.19
CA PHE A 289 30.12 -17.47 22.30
C PHE A 289 31.62 -17.72 22.47
N LYS A 290 32.10 -17.93 23.70
CA LYS A 290 33.51 -18.30 23.94
C LYS A 290 33.87 -19.61 23.25
N ARG A 291 33.04 -20.64 23.40
CA ARG A 291 33.25 -21.94 22.72
C ARG A 291 33.20 -21.80 21.20
N LEU A 292 32.26 -21.01 20.68
CA LEU A 292 32.18 -20.76 19.24
C LEU A 292 33.43 -20.03 18.72
N ASN A 293 33.92 -19.01 19.44
CA ASN A 293 35.14 -18.28 19.06
C ASN A 293 36.37 -19.20 19.00
N ILE A 294 36.54 -20.11 19.96
CA ILE A 294 37.68 -21.06 19.98
C ILE A 294 37.77 -21.87 18.68
N LEU A 295 36.64 -22.18 18.03
CA LEU A 295 36.64 -22.90 16.75
C LEU A 295 37.26 -22.10 15.59
N PHE A 296 37.31 -20.77 15.71
CA PHE A 296 37.87 -19.85 14.71
C PHE A 296 39.33 -19.48 14.95
N VAL A 297 39.92 -19.79 16.12
CA VAL A 297 41.28 -19.34 16.51
C VAL A 297 42.38 -19.89 15.59
N ASP A 298 42.13 -21.02 14.91
CA ASP A 298 43.10 -21.71 14.04
C ASP A 298 42.61 -21.83 12.56
N GLY A 299 41.66 -21.00 12.13
CA GLY A 299 41.07 -21.09 10.78
C GLY A 299 40.95 -19.74 10.07
N GLU A 300 40.96 -19.74 8.74
CA GLU A 300 40.61 -18.56 7.96
C GLU A 300 39.13 -18.23 8.16
N SER A 301 38.83 -17.07 8.74
CA SER A 301 37.48 -16.54 8.78
C SER A 301 37.18 -15.86 7.44
N ASN A 302 36.02 -16.15 6.85
CA ASN A 302 35.57 -15.56 5.60
C ASN A 302 34.31 -14.70 5.82
N SER A 303 33.80 -14.06 4.76
CA SER A 303 32.60 -13.23 4.85
C SER A 303 31.36 -14.01 5.32
N ALA A 304 31.23 -15.28 4.93
CA ALA A 304 30.11 -16.13 5.32
C ALA A 304 30.14 -16.48 6.82
N THR A 305 31.31 -16.80 7.39
CA THR A 305 31.45 -17.03 8.83
C THR A 305 31.20 -15.75 9.63
N HIS A 306 31.61 -14.59 9.13
CA HIS A 306 31.29 -13.30 9.75
C HIS A 306 29.78 -13.03 9.75
N THR A 307 29.10 -13.27 8.62
CA THR A 307 27.64 -13.16 8.52
C THR A 307 26.94 -14.10 9.50
N ALA A 308 27.43 -15.32 9.68
CA ALA A 308 26.88 -16.29 10.62
C ALA A 308 26.99 -15.82 12.08
N VAL A 309 28.15 -15.28 12.46
CA VAL A 309 28.39 -14.69 13.79
C VAL A 309 27.54 -13.45 13.99
N GLN A 310 27.41 -12.57 12.99
CA GLN A 310 26.52 -11.41 13.06
C GLN A 310 25.06 -11.84 13.27
N SER A 311 24.58 -12.89 12.59
CA SER A 311 23.24 -13.44 12.78
C SER A 311 23.01 -13.89 14.23
N LEU A 312 23.98 -14.58 14.83
CA LEU A 312 23.96 -14.98 16.25
C LEU A 312 24.00 -13.78 17.20
N VAL A 313 24.85 -12.79 16.94
CA VAL A 313 24.93 -11.60 17.78
C VAL A 313 23.62 -10.82 17.73
N PHE A 314 23.04 -10.63 16.54
CA PHE A 314 21.78 -9.90 16.40
C PHE A 314 20.65 -10.61 17.16
N SER A 315 20.60 -11.94 17.11
CA SER A 315 19.57 -12.73 17.79
C SER A 315 19.75 -12.82 19.32
N GLN A 316 20.99 -12.86 19.80
CA GLN A 316 21.29 -13.10 21.23
C GLN A 316 21.67 -11.83 22.01
N CYS A 317 22.04 -10.73 21.37
CA CYS A 317 22.47 -9.50 22.02
C CYS A 317 21.47 -8.35 21.84
N VAL A 318 21.37 -7.46 22.82
CA VAL A 318 20.59 -6.21 22.71
C VAL A 318 21.16 -5.32 21.61
N GLU A 319 20.30 -4.53 20.96
CA GLU A 319 20.66 -3.78 19.74
C GLU A 319 21.83 -2.82 19.94
N GLU A 320 21.87 -2.14 21.09
CA GLU A 320 22.94 -1.21 21.43
C GLU A 320 24.30 -1.93 21.53
N ALA A 321 24.31 -3.20 21.92
CA ALA A 321 25.53 -3.97 22.16
C ALA A 321 26.00 -4.79 20.95
N HIS A 322 25.33 -4.72 19.79
CA HIS A 322 25.67 -5.54 18.62
C HIS A 322 27.11 -5.35 18.15
N GLN A 323 27.52 -4.11 17.90
CA GLN A 323 28.88 -3.84 17.41
C GLN A 323 29.94 -4.26 18.44
N TYR A 324 29.74 -3.90 19.71
CA TYR A 324 30.61 -4.31 20.81
C TYR A 324 30.75 -5.84 20.90
N ALA A 325 29.65 -6.58 20.78
CA ALA A 325 29.67 -8.04 20.84
C ALA A 325 30.38 -8.66 19.63
N ILE A 326 30.21 -8.11 18.42
CA ILE A 326 30.94 -8.54 17.21
C ILE A 326 32.44 -8.31 17.39
N ASP A 327 32.84 -7.11 17.77
CA ASP A 327 34.26 -6.75 17.93
C ASP A 327 34.92 -7.60 19.01
N THR A 328 34.25 -7.74 20.17
CA THR A 328 34.75 -8.54 21.29
C THR A 328 34.83 -10.03 20.91
N PHE A 329 33.86 -10.54 20.14
CA PHE A 329 33.89 -11.92 19.66
C PHE A 329 35.16 -12.20 18.87
N TRP A 330 35.49 -11.35 17.89
CA TRP A 330 36.67 -11.58 17.04
C TRP A 330 38.00 -11.26 17.72
N GLN A 331 38.03 -10.32 18.66
CA GLN A 331 39.26 -9.94 19.37
C GLN A 331 39.64 -10.91 20.49
N THR A 332 38.70 -11.31 21.33
CA THR A 332 38.99 -12.07 22.56
C THR A 332 38.09 -13.28 22.77
N GLY A 333 36.94 -13.36 22.09
CA GLY A 333 35.91 -14.37 22.33
C GLY A 333 35.16 -14.21 23.65
N GLU A 334 35.57 -13.28 24.52
CA GLU A 334 35.05 -13.13 25.87
C GLU A 334 34.03 -11.99 25.99
N ILE A 335 32.84 -12.20 25.45
CA ILE A 335 31.75 -11.23 25.56
C ILE A 335 31.25 -11.15 27.00
N ALA A 336 31.40 -9.97 27.62
CA ALA A 336 30.91 -9.72 28.97
C ALA A 336 29.37 -9.73 29.03
N THR A 337 28.79 -10.21 30.14
CA THR A 337 27.32 -10.19 30.33
C THR A 337 26.76 -8.78 30.47
N GLN A 338 27.59 -7.85 30.96
CA GLN A 338 27.27 -6.43 31.11
C GLN A 338 28.47 -5.59 30.71
N THR A 339 28.20 -4.39 30.18
CA THR A 339 29.24 -3.46 29.73
C THR A 339 28.79 -2.01 29.90
N THR A 340 29.74 -1.12 30.13
CA THR A 340 29.60 0.35 30.06
C THR A 340 30.33 0.93 28.84
N LYS A 341 30.94 0.09 28.00
CA LYS A 341 31.67 0.54 26.80
C LYS A 341 30.73 0.98 25.66
N VAL A 342 29.48 0.54 25.72
CA VAL A 342 28.44 0.82 24.71
C VAL A 342 27.71 2.14 25.01
N SER A 343 27.55 2.47 26.30
CA SER A 343 26.88 3.68 26.75
C SER A 343 27.38 4.07 28.14
N ASN A 344 27.17 5.31 28.56
CA ASN A 344 27.48 5.77 29.92
C ASN A 344 26.69 5.02 31.03
N LYS A 345 25.76 4.14 30.66
CA LYS A 345 24.99 3.27 31.55
C LYS A 345 25.43 1.81 31.41
N ARG A 346 25.30 1.05 32.49
CA ARG A 346 25.53 -0.41 32.48
C ARG A 346 24.43 -1.09 31.66
N VAL A 347 24.81 -1.65 30.51
CA VAL A 347 23.91 -2.38 29.60
C VAL A 347 24.12 -3.88 29.79
N THR A 348 23.03 -4.64 29.88
CA THR A 348 23.08 -6.10 29.80
C THR A 348 23.21 -6.49 28.33
N VAL A 349 24.29 -7.17 27.96
CA VAL A 349 24.64 -7.45 26.57
C VAL A 349 23.69 -8.48 25.95
N PHE A 350 23.42 -9.58 26.67
CA PHE A 350 22.60 -10.68 26.14
C PHE A 350 21.10 -10.51 26.43
N ARG A 351 20.27 -10.95 25.49
CA ARG A 351 18.81 -11.05 25.61
C ARG A 351 18.42 -12.27 26.44
N GLN A 352 17.28 -12.18 27.13
CA GLN A 352 16.78 -13.29 27.97
C GLN A 352 15.93 -14.31 27.19
N ALA A 353 15.44 -13.96 26.00
CA ALA A 353 14.66 -14.86 25.16
C ALA A 353 14.88 -14.53 23.67
N SER A 354 15.04 -15.59 22.87
CA SER A 354 15.19 -15.52 21.40
C SER A 354 14.20 -16.46 20.69
N GLU A 355 13.12 -16.84 21.36
CA GLU A 355 12.09 -17.72 20.80
C GLU A 355 11.43 -17.09 19.56
N GLY A 356 11.29 -17.89 18.51
CA GLY A 356 10.73 -17.43 17.23
C GLY A 356 11.63 -16.49 16.43
N SER A 357 12.95 -16.46 16.72
CA SER A 357 13.93 -15.73 15.92
C SER A 357 13.98 -16.25 14.47
N PHE A 358 14.13 -15.32 13.53
CA PHE A 358 14.42 -15.60 12.11
C PHE A 358 15.91 -15.84 11.87
N LEU A 359 16.75 -15.28 12.75
CA LEU A 359 18.20 -15.38 12.76
C LEU A 359 18.67 -16.66 13.46
N PHE A 360 19.95 -16.99 13.29
CA PHE A 360 20.57 -18.14 13.93
C PHE A 360 20.53 -17.99 15.45
N THR A 361 20.17 -19.07 16.15
CA THR A 361 20.15 -19.15 17.61
C THR A 361 20.99 -20.32 18.09
N PRO A 362 21.38 -20.38 19.37
CA PRO A 362 22.08 -21.54 19.93
C PRO A 362 21.37 -22.88 19.65
N GLU A 363 20.03 -22.90 19.68
CA GLU A 363 19.25 -24.09 19.32
C GLU A 363 19.40 -24.48 17.85
N PHE A 364 19.43 -23.49 16.95
CA PHE A 364 19.68 -23.76 15.53
C PHE A 364 21.11 -24.27 15.31
N ILE A 365 22.10 -23.69 15.99
CA ILE A 365 23.49 -24.17 15.94
C ILE A 365 23.62 -25.61 16.42
N HIS A 366 22.89 -26.00 17.48
CA HIS A 366 22.87 -27.40 17.91
C HIS A 366 22.33 -28.34 16.81
N LYS A 367 21.30 -27.93 16.06
CA LYS A 367 20.83 -28.71 14.90
C LYS A 367 21.88 -28.81 13.80
N LEU A 368 22.64 -27.74 13.54
CA LEU A 368 23.74 -27.79 12.56
C LEU A 368 24.86 -28.75 12.99
N VAL A 369 25.22 -28.76 14.28
CA VAL A 369 26.19 -29.73 14.82
C VAL A 369 25.68 -31.16 14.71
N GLN A 370 24.39 -31.40 15.00
CA GLN A 370 23.78 -32.72 14.81
C GLN A 370 23.84 -33.18 13.35
N TYR A 371 23.59 -32.28 12.40
CA TYR A 371 23.74 -32.55 10.97
C TYR A 371 25.20 -32.85 10.58
N ALA A 372 26.15 -32.03 11.04
CA ALA A 372 27.58 -32.24 10.80
C ALA A 372 28.11 -33.60 11.31
N ASN A 373 27.45 -34.17 12.33
CA ASN A 373 27.74 -35.51 12.87
C ASN A 373 26.87 -36.62 12.26
N SER A 374 26.19 -36.36 11.13
CA SER A 374 25.31 -37.32 10.44
C SER A 374 24.16 -37.88 11.29
N GLN A 375 23.78 -37.19 12.37
CA GLN A 375 22.60 -37.57 13.17
C GLN A 375 21.28 -37.18 12.48
N CYS A 376 21.36 -36.28 11.50
CA CYS A 376 20.25 -35.83 10.67
C CYS A 376 20.65 -35.95 9.20
N LYS A 377 19.76 -36.45 8.35
CA LYS A 377 20.01 -36.57 6.90
C LYS A 377 19.81 -35.27 6.14
N LYS A 378 18.96 -34.37 6.65
CA LYS A 378 18.59 -33.10 6.00
C LYS A 378 19.31 -31.92 6.64
N VAL A 379 19.75 -30.99 5.81
CA VAL A 379 20.33 -29.73 6.27
C VAL A 379 19.24 -28.94 7.02
N PRO A 380 19.48 -28.53 8.28
CA PRO A 380 18.50 -27.73 9.02
C PRO A 380 18.20 -26.40 8.32
N ILE A 381 16.92 -26.02 8.28
CA ILE A 381 16.46 -24.75 7.69
C ILE A 381 16.10 -23.78 8.82
N SER A 382 16.63 -22.56 8.78
CA SER A 382 16.26 -21.50 9.72
C SER A 382 14.91 -20.89 9.38
N LYS A 383 14.25 -20.26 10.36
CA LYS A 383 12.98 -19.55 10.11
C LYS A 383 13.14 -18.41 9.09
N GLY A 384 14.29 -17.74 9.08
CA GLY A 384 14.63 -16.70 8.10
C GLY A 384 14.66 -17.24 6.68
N GLU A 385 15.29 -18.40 6.45
CA GLU A 385 15.32 -19.06 5.14
C GLU A 385 13.92 -19.46 4.68
N ASN A 386 13.13 -20.10 5.55
CA ASN A 386 11.74 -20.46 5.26
C ASN A 386 10.90 -19.23 4.87
N TYR A 387 11.05 -18.12 5.60
CA TYR A 387 10.35 -16.88 5.33
C TYR A 387 10.77 -16.24 3.99
N LEU A 388 12.06 -16.08 3.74
CA LEU A 388 12.57 -15.47 2.50
C LEU A 388 12.21 -16.32 1.27
N PHE A 389 12.29 -17.65 1.36
CA PHE A 389 11.86 -18.54 0.29
C PHE A 389 10.35 -18.39 0.00
N ALA A 390 9.52 -18.34 1.04
CA ALA A 390 8.08 -18.10 0.88
C ALA A 390 7.79 -16.75 0.20
N LEU A 391 8.57 -15.70 0.50
CA LEU A 391 8.47 -14.40 -0.17
C LEU A 391 8.87 -14.48 -1.66
N LEU A 392 9.89 -15.28 -2.02
CA LEU A 392 10.25 -15.51 -3.42
C LEU A 392 9.16 -16.27 -4.18
N MET A 393 8.56 -17.29 -3.57
CA MET A 393 7.43 -17.99 -4.20
C MET A 393 6.19 -17.09 -4.33
N SER A 394 5.99 -16.17 -3.39
CA SER A 394 4.95 -15.13 -3.50
C SER A 394 5.24 -14.13 -4.63
N TYR A 395 6.52 -13.76 -4.80
CA TYR A 395 6.99 -12.96 -5.94
C TYR A 395 6.74 -13.69 -7.27
N GLN A 396 6.88 -15.02 -7.29
CA GLN A 396 6.51 -15.88 -8.42
C GLN A 396 4.98 -16.08 -8.57
N THR A 397 4.19 -15.24 -7.89
CA THR A 397 2.74 -15.17 -7.92
C THR A 397 1.97 -16.32 -7.26
N VAL A 398 2.64 -17.19 -6.50
CA VAL A 398 1.95 -18.21 -5.68
C VAL A 398 1.15 -17.54 -4.56
N PRO A 399 -0.17 -17.81 -4.42
CA PRO A 399 -1.00 -17.21 -3.39
C PRO A 399 -0.71 -17.80 -2.00
N PHE A 400 -0.98 -17.02 -0.96
CA PHE A 400 -0.69 -17.40 0.43
C PHE A 400 -1.24 -18.77 0.84
N SER A 401 -2.46 -19.12 0.43
CA SER A 401 -3.12 -20.40 0.77
C SER A 401 -2.40 -21.62 0.22
N ASP A 402 -1.67 -21.45 -0.89
CA ASP A 402 -1.05 -22.55 -1.62
C ASP A 402 0.47 -22.66 -1.32
N LEU A 403 1.10 -21.62 -0.75
CA LEU A 403 2.53 -21.64 -0.36
C LEU A 403 2.89 -22.87 0.48
N PHE A 404 2.09 -23.21 1.49
CA PHE A 404 2.36 -24.33 2.40
C PHE A 404 2.08 -25.71 1.80
N ARG A 405 1.52 -25.75 0.59
CA ARG A 405 1.22 -26.97 -0.16
C ARG A 405 2.24 -27.26 -1.24
N LEU A 406 3.11 -26.29 -1.56
CA LEU A 406 4.18 -26.45 -2.53
C LEU A 406 5.12 -27.56 -2.12
N LYS A 407 5.40 -28.46 -3.07
CA LYS A 407 6.29 -29.60 -2.96
C LYS A 407 7.35 -29.56 -4.05
N LEU A 408 8.31 -30.47 -3.97
CA LEU A 408 9.35 -30.60 -4.99
C LEU A 408 8.77 -31.01 -6.35
N ASP A 409 7.76 -31.89 -6.36
CA ASP A 409 7.11 -32.37 -7.59
C ASP A 409 6.36 -31.28 -8.36
N ASP A 410 6.03 -30.16 -7.71
CA ASP A 410 5.46 -28.98 -8.37
C ASP A 410 6.52 -28.20 -9.17
N LEU A 411 7.79 -28.62 -9.12
CA LEU A 411 8.93 -28.02 -9.80
C LEU A 411 9.56 -28.99 -10.80
N ARG A 412 9.94 -28.46 -11.98
CA ARG A 412 10.65 -29.19 -13.03
C ARG A 412 11.95 -28.47 -13.35
N PHE A 413 13.00 -29.25 -13.65
CA PHE A 413 14.35 -28.72 -13.81
C PHE A 413 14.98 -29.21 -15.12
N SER A 414 15.44 -28.27 -15.93
CA SER A 414 16.28 -28.56 -17.10
C SER A 414 17.75 -28.50 -16.70
N LYS A 415 18.52 -29.56 -16.92
CA LYS A 415 19.93 -29.67 -16.53
C LYS A 415 20.86 -29.76 -17.74
N ARG A 416 22.06 -29.16 -17.63
CA ARG A 416 23.18 -29.43 -18.55
C ARG A 416 23.74 -30.83 -18.30
N GLN A 417 24.56 -31.31 -19.24
CA GLN A 417 25.34 -32.55 -19.06
C GLN A 417 26.25 -32.50 -17.81
N THR A 418 26.65 -31.31 -17.38
CA THR A 418 27.42 -31.08 -16.14
C THR A 418 26.58 -31.25 -14.85
N GLY A 419 25.27 -31.42 -14.96
CA GLY A 419 24.32 -31.47 -13.83
C GLY A 419 23.80 -30.10 -13.38
N GLU A 420 24.34 -29.00 -13.92
CA GLU A 420 23.93 -27.64 -13.59
C GLU A 420 22.49 -27.36 -14.06
N ILE A 421 21.65 -26.84 -13.17
CA ILE A 421 20.26 -26.46 -13.46
C ILE A 421 20.26 -25.16 -14.29
N THR A 422 19.69 -25.23 -15.48
CA THR A 422 19.57 -24.10 -16.42
C THR A 422 18.23 -23.42 -16.38
N GLN A 423 17.15 -24.19 -16.21
CA GLN A 423 15.79 -23.67 -16.11
C GLN A 423 15.06 -24.34 -14.96
N ILE A 424 14.20 -23.56 -14.31
CA ILE A 424 13.30 -23.98 -13.25
C ILE A 424 11.90 -23.61 -13.72
N GLU A 425 11.09 -24.62 -13.95
CA GLU A 425 9.67 -24.48 -14.26
C GLU A 425 8.88 -24.90 -13.02
N SER A 426 7.70 -24.32 -12.84
CA SER A 426 6.80 -24.75 -11.77
C SER A 426 5.38 -24.80 -12.26
N ASN A 427 4.68 -25.86 -11.88
CA ASN A 427 3.26 -26.01 -12.07
C ASN A 427 2.67 -26.45 -10.73
N TYR A 428 1.88 -25.58 -10.10
CA TYR A 428 1.28 -25.85 -8.79
C TYR A 428 -0.24 -25.89 -8.87
N PHE A 429 -0.84 -26.68 -7.97
CA PHE A 429 -2.29 -26.76 -7.85
C PHE A 429 -2.84 -25.61 -7.01
N LYS A 430 -3.66 -24.75 -7.62
CA LYS A 430 -4.29 -23.62 -6.95
C LYS A 430 -5.64 -24.01 -6.37
N SER A 431 -5.69 -24.14 -5.04
CA SER A 431 -6.83 -24.71 -4.32
C SER A 431 -8.16 -23.98 -4.58
N ARG A 432 -8.14 -22.64 -4.59
CA ARG A 432 -9.35 -21.81 -4.78
C ARG A 432 -9.90 -21.79 -6.22
N ALA A 433 -9.07 -22.14 -7.21
CA ALA A 433 -9.48 -22.20 -8.61
C ALA A 433 -9.72 -23.65 -9.08
N ASN A 434 -9.34 -24.62 -8.25
CA ASN A 434 -9.40 -26.05 -8.57
C ASN A 434 -8.68 -26.39 -9.89
N SER A 435 -7.57 -25.71 -10.16
CA SER A 435 -6.81 -25.81 -11.42
C SER A 435 -5.31 -25.68 -11.18
N TYR A 436 -4.54 -26.25 -12.10
CA TYR A 436 -3.09 -26.10 -12.15
C TYR A 436 -2.71 -24.76 -12.79
N HIS A 437 -1.64 -24.15 -12.30
CA HIS A 437 -1.11 -22.89 -12.83
C HIS A 437 0.39 -23.00 -13.04
N ASP A 438 0.84 -22.62 -14.23
CA ASP A 438 2.25 -22.49 -14.57
C ASP A 438 2.79 -21.16 -14.04
N ILE A 439 3.99 -21.22 -13.49
CA ILE A 439 4.77 -20.06 -13.07
C ILE A 439 5.75 -19.71 -14.19
N GLU A 440 6.15 -18.44 -14.26
CA GLU A 440 7.19 -17.96 -15.15
C GLU A 440 8.47 -18.80 -15.02
N THR A 441 8.98 -19.30 -16.15
CA THR A 441 10.21 -20.10 -16.16
C THR A 441 11.40 -19.26 -15.71
N LEU A 442 12.06 -19.68 -14.64
CA LEU A 442 13.24 -19.01 -14.12
C LEU A 442 14.52 -19.61 -14.72
N THR A 443 15.47 -18.76 -15.05
CA THR A 443 16.82 -19.22 -15.39
C THR A 443 17.58 -19.57 -14.12
N GLY A 444 18.17 -20.77 -14.06
CA GLY A 444 18.92 -21.25 -12.88
C GLY A 444 20.14 -20.40 -12.53
N SER A 445 20.72 -19.68 -13.50
CA SER A 445 21.84 -18.76 -13.29
C SER A 445 21.43 -17.36 -12.82
N SER A 446 20.13 -17.03 -12.88
CA SER A 446 19.60 -15.75 -12.36
C SER A 446 19.76 -15.67 -10.84
N LEU A 447 19.76 -14.46 -10.29
CA LEU A 447 19.91 -14.26 -8.85
C LEU A 447 18.82 -15.00 -8.04
N ILE A 448 17.56 -14.91 -8.49
CA ILE A 448 16.43 -15.65 -7.89
C ILE A 448 16.56 -17.17 -8.09
N GLY A 449 16.97 -17.61 -9.29
CA GLY A 449 17.14 -19.02 -9.61
C GLY A 449 18.19 -19.70 -8.73
N LYS A 450 19.35 -19.05 -8.54
CA LYS A 450 20.41 -19.53 -7.64
C LYS A 450 19.96 -19.62 -6.19
N ALA A 451 19.20 -18.63 -5.72
CA ALA A 451 18.68 -18.61 -4.36
C ALA A 451 17.67 -19.76 -4.13
N ILE A 452 16.76 -19.98 -5.09
CA ILE A 452 15.79 -21.08 -5.06
C ILE A 452 16.50 -22.44 -5.09
N VAL A 453 17.43 -22.66 -6.02
CA VAL A 453 18.16 -23.94 -6.13
C VAL A 453 18.94 -24.24 -4.86
N SER A 454 19.62 -23.26 -4.29
CA SER A 454 20.36 -23.42 -3.03
C SER A 454 19.43 -23.82 -1.88
N PHE A 455 18.26 -23.18 -1.76
CA PHE A 455 17.28 -23.54 -0.73
C PHE A 455 16.72 -24.96 -0.95
N LEU A 456 16.38 -25.31 -2.20
CA LEU A 456 15.82 -26.61 -2.53
C LEU A 456 16.80 -27.74 -2.23
N ASN A 457 18.10 -27.57 -2.55
CA ASN A 457 19.13 -28.54 -2.20
C ASN A 457 19.09 -28.90 -0.72
N ASP A 458 19.02 -27.89 0.15
CA ASP A 458 19.01 -28.09 1.60
C ASP A 458 17.70 -28.71 2.09
N ARG A 459 16.55 -28.19 1.63
CA ARG A 459 15.22 -28.60 2.09
C ARG A 459 14.86 -30.03 1.64
N THR A 460 15.36 -30.45 0.48
CA THR A 460 14.93 -31.70 -0.17
C THR A 460 15.99 -32.79 -0.22
N ASP A 461 17.07 -32.67 0.57
CA ASP A 461 18.21 -33.60 0.52
C ASP A 461 18.73 -33.77 -0.93
N ASN A 462 19.12 -32.65 -1.54
CA ASN A 462 19.60 -32.57 -2.92
C ASN A 462 18.59 -33.14 -3.94
N PHE A 463 17.35 -32.63 -3.90
CA PHE A 463 16.28 -32.99 -4.82
C PHE A 463 15.79 -34.45 -4.73
N LYS A 464 15.93 -35.09 -3.57
CA LYS A 464 15.52 -36.50 -3.35
C LYS A 464 14.22 -36.65 -2.55
N SER A 465 13.85 -35.64 -1.77
CA SER A 465 12.72 -35.69 -0.84
C SER A 465 11.60 -34.76 -1.28
N ASN A 466 10.42 -35.34 -1.51
CA ASN A 466 9.22 -34.63 -1.94
C ASN A 466 8.33 -34.25 -0.74
N GLU A 467 8.82 -33.33 0.09
CA GLU A 467 8.07 -32.78 1.22
C GLU A 467 7.59 -31.36 0.94
N ASN A 468 6.70 -30.85 1.79
CA ASN A 468 6.29 -29.45 1.73
C ASN A 468 7.52 -28.54 1.88
N LEU A 469 7.71 -27.65 0.92
CA LEU A 469 8.88 -26.78 0.84
C LEU A 469 8.85 -25.68 1.90
N ILE A 470 7.65 -25.24 2.30
CA ILE A 470 7.43 -24.15 3.26
C ILE A 470 6.67 -24.67 4.48
N GLU A 471 7.18 -24.36 5.67
CA GLU A 471 6.53 -24.67 6.94
C GLU A 471 5.62 -23.52 7.39
N ASN A 472 4.42 -23.83 7.89
CA ASN A 472 3.52 -22.86 8.49
C ASN A 472 3.89 -22.60 9.94
N ASP A 473 4.95 -21.82 10.14
CA ASP A 473 5.54 -21.52 11.45
C ASP A 473 5.11 -20.15 12.02
N GLY A 474 4.12 -19.51 11.39
CA GLY A 474 3.62 -18.18 11.74
C GLY A 474 4.48 -17.01 11.27
N SER A 475 5.60 -17.25 10.58
CA SER A 475 6.56 -16.21 10.17
C SER A 475 5.93 -15.14 9.27
N LEU A 476 5.11 -15.55 8.29
CA LEU A 476 4.39 -14.67 7.35
C LEU A 476 3.34 -13.77 8.02
N GLN A 477 2.99 -14.01 9.29
CA GLN A 477 2.03 -13.23 10.06
C GLN A 477 2.66 -12.41 11.18
N SER A 478 3.98 -12.27 11.17
CA SER A 478 4.74 -11.61 12.23
C SER A 478 4.28 -10.18 12.47
N LYS A 479 4.17 -9.82 13.76
CA LYS A 479 3.89 -8.45 14.18
C LYS A 479 5.09 -7.56 13.91
N MET A 480 4.85 -6.33 13.48
CA MET A 480 5.87 -5.29 13.34
C MET A 480 6.16 -4.62 14.68
N GLY A 481 7.22 -3.82 14.73
CA GLY A 481 7.61 -3.00 15.87
C GLY A 481 9.09 -3.17 16.20
N ALA A 482 9.71 -2.12 16.74
CA ALA A 482 11.16 -2.00 16.80
C ALA A 482 11.91 -3.19 17.45
N THR A 483 11.29 -3.83 18.45
CA THR A 483 11.88 -4.95 19.20
C THR A 483 11.43 -6.33 18.74
N THR A 484 10.63 -6.43 17.67
CA THR A 484 10.11 -7.71 17.16
C THR A 484 11.17 -8.50 16.41
N ASN A 485 11.05 -9.84 16.39
CA ASN A 485 11.99 -10.73 15.71
C ASN A 485 12.09 -10.45 14.20
N VAL A 486 10.98 -10.10 13.54
CA VAL A 486 10.98 -9.74 12.12
C VAL A 486 11.68 -8.41 11.87
N SER A 487 11.53 -7.44 12.78
CA SER A 487 12.24 -6.15 12.65
C SER A 487 13.73 -6.33 12.86
N LEU A 488 14.12 -7.14 13.86
CA LEU A 488 15.52 -7.53 14.06
C LEU A 488 16.10 -8.24 12.84
N PHE A 489 15.33 -9.09 12.16
CA PHE A 489 15.75 -9.79 10.95
C PHE A 489 16.03 -8.84 9.79
N PHE A 490 15.14 -7.89 9.52
CA PHE A 490 15.38 -6.88 8.48
C PHE A 490 16.50 -5.91 8.86
N LYS A 491 16.66 -5.56 10.14
CA LYS A 491 17.83 -4.82 10.63
C LYS A 491 19.13 -5.59 10.41
N PHE A 492 19.15 -6.90 10.64
CA PHE A 492 20.31 -7.74 10.30
C PHE A 492 20.60 -7.69 8.80
N ILE A 493 19.61 -7.93 7.94
CA ILE A 493 19.80 -7.85 6.47
C ILE A 493 20.33 -6.46 6.07
N GLY A 494 19.85 -5.41 6.74
CA GLY A 494 20.15 -4.02 6.45
C GLY A 494 21.45 -3.46 6.99
N LYS A 495 21.95 -3.99 8.11
CA LYS A 495 23.08 -3.42 8.89
C LYS A 495 24.26 -4.40 9.04
N SER A 496 24.14 -5.64 8.55
CA SER A 496 25.21 -6.65 8.57
C SER A 496 25.97 -6.69 7.24
N LEU A 497 26.95 -7.59 7.11
CA LEU A 497 27.69 -7.81 5.86
C LEU A 497 26.80 -8.27 4.69
N VAL A 498 25.61 -8.84 4.96
CA VAL A 498 24.61 -9.16 3.94
C VAL A 498 24.25 -7.91 3.12
N ARG A 499 24.26 -6.74 3.76
CA ARG A 499 23.93 -5.48 3.09
C ARG A 499 24.90 -5.16 1.95
N ASN A 500 26.18 -5.44 2.13
CA ASN A 500 27.20 -5.15 1.11
C ASN A 500 26.93 -5.93 -0.17
N GLU A 501 26.56 -7.20 -0.08
CA GLU A 501 26.21 -8.02 -1.25
C GLU A 501 24.92 -7.53 -1.91
N ILE A 502 23.93 -7.10 -1.11
CA ILE A 502 22.71 -6.48 -1.64
C ILE A 502 23.05 -5.22 -2.45
N ASP A 503 23.89 -4.33 -1.92
CA ASP A 503 24.28 -3.09 -2.60
C ASP A 503 25.06 -3.37 -3.89
N VAL A 504 25.96 -4.36 -3.89
CA VAL A 504 26.67 -4.80 -5.10
C VAL A 504 25.69 -5.27 -6.18
N GLN A 505 24.72 -6.11 -5.83
CA GLN A 505 23.74 -6.59 -6.82
C GLN A 505 22.76 -5.50 -7.26
N LEU A 506 22.33 -4.61 -6.34
CA LEU A 506 21.49 -3.46 -6.69
C LEU A 506 22.19 -2.54 -7.69
N ALA A 507 23.48 -2.23 -7.47
CA ALA A 507 24.28 -1.43 -8.39
C ALA A 507 24.44 -2.12 -9.75
N LYS A 508 24.75 -3.42 -9.76
CA LYS A 508 24.86 -4.23 -10.99
C LYS A 508 23.57 -4.21 -11.81
N GLU A 509 22.42 -4.30 -11.16
CA GLU A 509 21.09 -4.30 -11.77
C GLU A 509 20.52 -2.89 -12.01
N LYS A 510 21.28 -1.83 -11.74
CA LYS A 510 20.85 -0.43 -11.82
C LYS A 510 19.53 -0.17 -11.09
N SER A 511 19.38 -0.77 -9.91
CA SER A 511 18.19 -0.70 -9.06
C SER A 511 18.49 0.10 -7.79
N SER A 512 17.48 0.81 -7.28
CA SER A 512 17.61 1.53 -6.00
C SER A 512 17.41 0.61 -4.79
N SER A 513 17.92 0.99 -3.63
CA SER A 513 17.73 0.31 -2.34
C SER A 513 16.37 0.60 -1.67
N VAL A 514 15.39 1.11 -2.43
CA VAL A 514 14.11 1.62 -1.90
C VAL A 514 13.40 0.64 -0.96
N PHE A 515 13.39 -0.65 -1.28
CA PHE A 515 12.71 -1.65 -0.43
C PHE A 515 13.41 -1.78 0.92
N ILE A 516 14.72 -2.04 0.90
CA ILE A 516 15.48 -2.35 2.11
C ILE A 516 15.63 -1.11 3.02
N GLU A 517 15.84 0.08 2.46
CA GLU A 517 15.88 1.32 3.26
C GLU A 517 14.52 1.61 3.92
N SER A 518 13.44 1.48 3.16
CA SER A 518 12.09 1.77 3.67
C SER A 518 11.70 0.81 4.79
N ILE A 519 11.97 -0.49 4.63
CA ILE A 519 11.62 -1.47 5.67
C ILE A 519 12.48 -1.29 6.93
N ILE A 520 13.78 -0.97 6.81
CA ILE A 520 14.64 -0.68 7.96
C ILE A 520 14.15 0.56 8.70
N ALA A 521 13.81 1.63 7.98
CA ALA A 521 13.28 2.84 8.61
C ALA A 521 12.00 2.55 9.42
N ILE A 522 11.07 1.74 8.87
CA ILE A 522 9.89 1.27 9.60
C ILE A 522 10.29 0.43 10.82
N CYS A 523 11.25 -0.49 10.67
CA CYS A 523 11.74 -1.33 11.76
C CYS A 523 12.45 -0.55 12.86
N ASP A 524 13.11 0.57 12.56
CA ASP A 524 13.83 1.38 13.54
C ASP A 524 12.91 2.38 14.24
N LYS A 525 12.03 3.04 13.49
CA LYS A 525 11.30 4.23 13.95
C LYS A 525 9.79 4.03 14.06
N GLY A 526 9.24 2.93 13.52
CA GLY A 526 7.80 2.67 13.50
C GLY A 526 7.22 2.39 14.89
N ILE A 527 6.22 3.17 15.30
CA ILE A 527 5.52 3.04 16.57
C ILE A 527 4.11 2.50 16.32
N ARG A 528 3.79 1.34 16.90
CA ARG A 528 2.44 0.74 16.77
C ARG A 528 1.42 1.44 17.67
N LYS A 529 0.14 1.30 17.31
CA LYS A 529 -1.00 1.76 18.12
C LYS A 529 -0.94 1.24 19.56
N GLU A 530 -0.62 -0.03 19.78
CA GLU A 530 -0.61 -0.62 21.13
C GLU A 530 0.57 -0.14 21.99
N ALA A 531 1.64 0.34 21.34
CA ALA A 531 2.82 0.90 22.02
C ALA A 531 2.68 2.41 22.29
N TYR A 532 1.64 3.05 21.75
CA TYR A 532 1.43 4.48 21.90
C TYR A 532 0.73 4.79 23.23
N GLU A 533 1.39 5.56 24.08
CA GLU A 533 1.02 5.72 25.49
C GLU A 533 -0.25 6.56 25.73
N ARG A 534 -0.72 7.33 24.74
CA ARG A 534 -1.90 8.22 24.90
C ARG A 534 -3.22 7.54 24.52
N LYS A 535 -3.81 6.82 25.48
CA LYS A 535 -5.15 6.22 25.35
C LYS A 535 -6.20 7.28 25.00
N GLY A 536 -7.06 6.99 24.01
CA GLY A 536 -8.17 7.86 23.61
C GLY A 536 -7.86 8.92 22.54
N SER A 537 -6.59 9.07 22.13
CA SER A 537 -6.20 9.97 21.04
C SER A 537 -6.08 9.22 19.70
N ASN A 538 -6.32 9.92 18.58
CA ASN A 538 -6.10 9.34 17.25
C ASN A 538 -4.59 9.13 17.04
N TRP A 539 -4.12 7.89 17.26
CA TRP A 539 -2.71 7.52 17.15
C TRP A 539 -2.10 7.84 15.78
N GLN A 540 -2.85 7.70 14.68
CA GLN A 540 -2.31 7.99 13.34
C GLN A 540 -1.98 9.47 13.16
N LEU A 541 -2.77 10.36 13.77
CA LEU A 541 -2.55 11.80 13.69
C LEU A 541 -1.51 12.32 14.69
N ASN A 542 -1.42 11.69 15.87
CA ASN A 542 -0.60 12.18 16.98
C ASN A 542 0.75 11.45 17.13
N CYS A 543 0.96 10.36 16.41
CA CYS A 543 2.24 9.67 16.33
C CYS A 543 3.05 10.22 15.16
N GLN A 544 4.33 10.51 15.39
CA GLN A 544 5.21 11.03 14.33
C GLN A 544 5.51 9.97 13.26
N THR A 545 5.59 8.70 13.66
CA THR A 545 6.03 7.57 12.83
C THR A 545 5.12 6.35 13.02
N PRO A 546 3.80 6.47 12.73
CA PRO A 546 2.87 5.37 12.88
C PRO A 546 3.27 4.20 11.97
N THR A 547 3.21 2.98 12.49
CA THR A 547 3.37 1.74 11.72
C THR A 547 2.17 0.81 11.87
N VAL A 548 1.88 0.06 10.81
CA VAL A 548 0.90 -1.04 10.85
C VAL A 548 1.32 -2.13 11.84
N THR A 549 0.34 -2.91 12.31
CA THR A 549 0.55 -3.95 13.34
C THR A 549 1.38 -5.14 12.84
N ARG A 550 1.32 -5.48 11.55
CA ARG A 550 1.95 -6.68 10.96
C ARG A 550 2.84 -6.32 9.78
N ILE A 551 3.80 -7.19 9.47
CA ILE A 551 4.60 -7.02 8.27
C ILE A 551 3.72 -7.21 7.04
N PHE A 552 4.14 -6.67 5.89
CA PHE A 552 3.42 -6.87 4.64
C PHE A 552 3.15 -8.37 4.39
N SER A 553 1.98 -8.66 3.83
CA SER A 553 1.56 -10.05 3.58
C SER A 553 2.22 -10.60 2.32
N SER A 554 2.36 -11.92 2.22
CA SER A 554 2.73 -12.57 0.96
C SER A 554 1.75 -12.27 -0.17
N GLN A 555 0.46 -12.09 0.15
CA GLN A 555 -0.54 -11.67 -0.84
C GLN A 555 -0.24 -10.26 -1.38
N ALA A 556 0.27 -9.34 -0.55
CA ALA A 556 0.70 -8.02 -0.99
C ALA A 556 1.90 -8.09 -1.93
N VAL A 557 2.88 -8.96 -1.65
CA VAL A 557 4.01 -9.25 -2.56
C VAL A 557 3.49 -9.77 -3.90
N LYS A 558 2.59 -10.76 -3.86
CA LYS A 558 1.98 -11.38 -5.04
C LYS A 558 1.26 -10.36 -5.92
N ASN A 559 0.41 -9.51 -5.32
CA ASN A 559 -0.35 -8.49 -6.04
C ASN A 559 0.58 -7.42 -6.63
N SER A 560 1.62 -7.03 -5.89
CA SER A 560 2.61 -6.04 -6.35
C SER A 560 3.39 -6.53 -7.55
N ARG A 561 3.73 -7.83 -7.61
CA ARG A 561 4.33 -8.44 -8.81
C ARG A 561 3.40 -8.28 -10.01
N VAL A 562 2.11 -8.60 -9.87
CA VAL A 562 1.15 -8.46 -10.98
C VAL A 562 1.07 -7.01 -11.46
N HIS A 563 1.02 -6.04 -10.54
CA HIS A 563 1.02 -4.61 -10.87
C HIS A 563 2.33 -4.18 -11.55
N SER A 564 3.47 -4.73 -11.13
CA SER A 564 4.79 -4.40 -11.68
C SER A 564 4.97 -4.76 -13.16
N GLU A 565 4.15 -5.68 -13.67
CA GLU A 565 4.20 -6.23 -15.03
C GLU A 565 2.93 -5.94 -15.83
N SER A 566 2.14 -4.97 -15.39
CA SER A 566 0.92 -4.59 -16.09
C SER A 566 1.22 -3.89 -17.41
N ASP A 567 2.46 -3.44 -17.61
CA ASP A 567 2.96 -2.92 -18.88
C ASP A 567 3.21 -3.99 -19.93
N ASP A 568 3.55 -5.21 -19.50
CA ASP A 568 3.77 -6.36 -20.37
C ASP A 568 2.49 -7.23 -20.55
N PHE A 569 1.34 -6.74 -20.07
CA PHE A 569 0.08 -7.45 -20.21
C PHE A 569 -0.38 -7.48 -21.68
N ASP A 570 -0.49 -8.69 -22.22
CA ASP A 570 -1.02 -8.95 -23.55
C ASP A 570 -2.13 -10.01 -23.45
N PRO A 571 -3.39 -9.63 -23.70
CA PRO A 571 -4.52 -10.55 -23.60
C PRO A 571 -4.52 -11.66 -24.66
N THR A 572 -3.72 -11.53 -25.72
CA THR A 572 -3.60 -12.49 -26.81
C THR A 572 -2.59 -13.60 -26.53
N ARG A 573 -1.78 -13.46 -25.46
CA ARG A 573 -0.85 -14.51 -25.05
C ARG A 573 -1.61 -15.78 -24.69
N ILE A 574 -1.16 -16.89 -25.29
CA ILE A 574 -1.70 -18.23 -25.08
C ILE A 574 -1.44 -18.69 -23.63
N THR A 575 -0.27 -18.36 -23.09
CA THR A 575 0.15 -18.72 -21.74
C THR A 575 0.12 -17.50 -20.81
N ASN A 576 -0.58 -17.64 -19.69
CA ASN A 576 -0.53 -16.68 -18.58
C ASN A 576 0.19 -17.33 -17.39
N TYR A 577 1.35 -16.77 -17.04
CA TYR A 577 2.20 -17.25 -15.94
C TYR A 577 1.81 -16.70 -14.56
N LYS A 578 0.73 -15.91 -14.49
CA LYS A 578 0.20 -15.36 -13.24
C LYS A 578 -0.79 -16.35 -12.63
N SER A 579 -1.00 -16.24 -11.33
CA SER A 579 -1.97 -17.08 -10.60
C SER A 579 -3.45 -16.82 -10.91
N HIS A 580 -3.80 -16.29 -12.08
CA HIS A 580 -5.16 -15.99 -12.51
C HIS A 580 -5.26 -15.93 -14.04
N ILE A 581 -6.47 -15.95 -14.58
CA ILE A 581 -6.72 -15.85 -16.03
C ILE A 581 -6.72 -14.39 -16.51
N ASN A 582 -6.49 -14.16 -17.82
CA ASN A 582 -6.44 -12.82 -18.44
C ASN A 582 -7.69 -11.98 -18.15
N GLU A 583 -8.85 -12.60 -18.04
CA GLU A 583 -10.10 -11.90 -17.70
C GLU A 583 -10.10 -11.37 -16.27
N THR A 584 -9.60 -12.15 -15.32
CA THR A 584 -9.43 -11.71 -13.93
C THR A 584 -8.42 -10.56 -13.84
N GLU A 585 -7.36 -10.59 -14.66
CA GLU A 585 -6.36 -9.53 -14.68
C GLU A 585 -6.97 -8.20 -15.11
N ARG A 586 -7.72 -8.23 -16.22
CA ARG A 586 -8.42 -7.06 -16.75
C ARG A 586 -9.43 -6.47 -15.77
N LYS A 587 -10.21 -7.32 -15.09
CA LYS A 587 -11.26 -6.85 -14.19
C LYS A 587 -10.72 -6.36 -12.85
N ASN A 588 -9.68 -7.02 -12.31
CA ASN A 588 -9.32 -6.86 -10.90
C ASN A 588 -7.92 -6.25 -10.67
N TYR A 589 -7.00 -6.27 -11.65
CA TYR A 589 -5.62 -5.78 -11.48
C TYR A 589 -5.28 -4.61 -12.42
N LEU A 590 -5.96 -4.48 -13.56
CA LEU A 590 -5.83 -3.33 -14.48
C LEU A 590 -6.84 -2.24 -14.13
N THR A 591 -6.79 -1.78 -12.89
CA THR A 591 -7.72 -0.79 -12.33
C THR A 591 -7.03 0.56 -12.12
N LYS A 592 -7.79 1.55 -11.66
CA LYS A 592 -7.27 2.86 -11.23
C LYS A 592 -6.29 2.80 -10.05
N GLU A 593 -6.25 1.69 -9.33
CA GLU A 593 -5.33 1.48 -8.20
C GLU A 593 -3.93 1.08 -8.67
N ASN A 594 -3.80 0.65 -9.93
CA ASN A 594 -2.55 0.26 -10.52
C ASN A 594 -1.90 1.44 -11.26
N GLN A 595 -0.99 2.14 -10.58
CA GLN A 595 -0.32 3.30 -11.13
C GLN A 595 0.46 2.99 -12.43
N VAL A 596 1.06 1.81 -12.56
CA VAL A 596 1.79 1.41 -13.78
C VAL A 596 0.84 1.33 -14.97
N TRP A 597 -0.33 0.75 -14.75
CA TRP A 597 -1.38 0.67 -15.76
C TRP A 597 -1.89 2.06 -16.17
N LEU A 598 -2.18 2.92 -15.19
CA LEU A 598 -2.61 4.31 -15.45
C LEU A 598 -1.57 5.11 -16.24
N ASP A 599 -0.31 5.02 -15.84
CA ASP A 599 0.79 5.73 -16.52
C ASP A 599 0.91 5.27 -17.97
N ASN A 600 0.75 3.97 -18.23
CA ASN A 600 0.76 3.41 -19.58
C ASN A 600 -0.43 3.87 -20.42
N CYS A 601 -1.64 3.82 -19.88
CA CYS A 601 -2.82 4.39 -20.54
C CYS A 601 -2.58 5.86 -20.92
N GLY A 602 -2.03 6.66 -19.99
CA GLY A 602 -1.69 8.06 -20.25
C GLY A 602 -0.59 8.26 -21.31
N ARG A 603 0.38 7.35 -21.43
CA ARG A 603 1.41 7.37 -22.49
C ARG A 603 0.83 7.04 -23.86
N ILE A 604 -0.02 6.01 -23.94
CA ILE A 604 -0.69 5.61 -25.18
C ILE A 604 -1.57 6.76 -25.68
N THR A 605 -2.41 7.33 -24.80
CA THR A 605 -3.27 8.46 -25.16
C THR A 605 -2.46 9.63 -25.70
N ARG A 606 -1.35 10.03 -25.05
CA ARG A 606 -0.48 11.10 -25.58
C ARG A 606 0.12 10.76 -26.94
N THR A 607 0.54 9.51 -27.15
CA THR A 607 1.12 9.07 -28.41
C THR A 607 0.10 9.13 -29.55
N VAL A 608 -1.12 8.63 -29.30
CA VAL A 608 -2.23 8.68 -30.27
C VAL A 608 -2.62 10.13 -30.58
N MET A 609 -2.76 10.98 -29.56
CA MET A 609 -3.12 12.40 -29.77
C MET A 609 -2.04 13.15 -30.55
N ASN A 610 -0.76 12.87 -30.29
CA ASN A 610 0.34 13.43 -31.08
C ASN A 610 0.30 12.94 -32.53
N ASP A 611 0.04 11.66 -32.77
CA ASP A 611 -0.09 11.10 -34.11
C ASP A 611 -1.25 11.73 -34.88
N MET A 612 -2.42 11.87 -34.24
CA MET A 612 -3.56 12.61 -34.80
C MET A 612 -3.19 14.05 -35.11
N GLY A 613 -2.47 14.74 -34.22
CA GLY A 613 -1.99 16.11 -34.44
C GLY A 613 -1.07 16.23 -35.66
N LEU A 614 -0.16 15.27 -35.85
CA LEU A 614 0.84 15.30 -36.92
C LEU A 614 0.29 14.83 -38.28
N ASN A 615 -0.55 13.80 -38.28
CA ASN A 615 -0.95 13.08 -39.49
C ASN A 615 -2.39 13.37 -39.93
N VAL A 616 -3.27 13.74 -39.00
CA VAL A 616 -4.71 13.95 -39.30
C VAL A 616 -5.10 15.43 -39.26
N LEU A 617 -4.60 16.19 -38.28
CA LEU A 617 -5.03 17.57 -38.02
C LEU A 617 -4.05 18.63 -38.55
N ARG A 618 -2.99 18.25 -39.27
CA ARG A 618 -2.01 19.18 -39.82
C ARG A 618 -2.59 19.91 -41.04
N PRO A 619 -2.65 21.26 -41.05
CA PRO A 619 -3.06 22.00 -42.25
C PRO A 619 -2.05 21.76 -43.37
N SER A 620 -2.55 21.64 -44.60
CA SER A 620 -1.70 21.41 -45.77
C SER A 620 -0.78 22.60 -46.04
N SER A 621 0.37 22.34 -46.67
CA SER A 621 1.27 23.41 -47.12
C SER A 621 0.56 24.42 -48.04
N SER A 622 -0.44 23.96 -48.81
CA SER A 622 -1.27 24.83 -49.66
C SER A 622 -2.12 25.79 -48.85
N GLN A 623 -2.76 25.32 -47.78
CA GLN A 623 -3.61 26.16 -46.92
C GLN A 623 -2.79 27.22 -46.17
N VAL A 624 -1.59 26.85 -45.69
CA VAL A 624 -0.67 27.81 -45.06
C VAL A 624 -0.17 28.84 -46.07
N PHE A 625 0.16 28.41 -47.29
CA PHE A 625 0.59 29.31 -48.37
C PHE A 625 -0.52 30.28 -48.78
N GLU A 626 -1.75 29.80 -48.94
CA GLU A 626 -2.91 30.60 -49.34
C GLU A 626 -3.24 31.69 -48.31
N PHE A 627 -3.19 31.35 -47.01
CA PHE A 627 -3.38 32.33 -45.94
C PHE A 627 -2.30 33.42 -45.96
N ASN A 628 -1.02 33.03 -46.01
CA ASN A 628 0.10 33.97 -46.01
C ASN A 628 0.08 34.87 -47.27
N SER A 629 -0.22 34.29 -48.44
CA SER A 629 -0.35 35.01 -49.70
C SER A 629 -1.46 36.06 -49.64
N THR A 630 -2.61 35.69 -49.08
CA THR A 630 -3.76 36.60 -48.93
C THR A 630 -3.43 37.77 -47.99
N LEU A 631 -2.75 37.49 -46.87
CA LEU A 631 -2.33 38.51 -45.92
C LEU A 631 -1.29 39.47 -46.53
N GLU A 632 -0.28 38.94 -47.21
CA GLU A 632 0.72 39.77 -47.89
C GLU A 632 0.10 40.65 -48.98
N ALA A 633 -0.84 40.13 -49.75
CA ALA A 633 -1.55 40.89 -50.78
C ALA A 633 -2.37 42.03 -50.19
N ALA A 634 -3.06 41.79 -49.07
CA ALA A 634 -3.82 42.82 -48.37
C ALA A 634 -2.90 43.94 -47.85
N LEU A 635 -1.80 43.59 -47.17
CA LEU A 635 -0.83 44.56 -46.65
C LEU A 635 -0.18 45.39 -47.77
N LYS A 636 0.21 44.76 -48.87
CA LYS A 636 0.75 45.46 -50.06
C LYS A 636 -0.25 46.44 -50.63
N THR A 637 -1.52 46.05 -50.70
CA THR A 637 -2.58 46.93 -51.23
C THR A 637 -2.81 48.14 -50.34
N ILE A 638 -2.85 47.93 -49.02
CA ILE A 638 -3.01 49.02 -48.06
C ILE A 638 -1.89 50.04 -48.20
N LYS A 639 -0.65 49.55 -48.16
CA LYS A 639 0.55 50.37 -48.25
C LYS A 639 0.63 51.11 -49.58
N HIS A 640 0.36 50.42 -50.69
CA HIS A 640 0.40 51.05 -52.02
C HIS A 640 -0.59 52.20 -52.15
N ARG A 641 -1.82 52.04 -51.64
CA ARG A 641 -2.83 53.11 -51.64
C ARG A 641 -2.40 54.27 -50.75
N ALA A 642 -1.89 54.00 -49.55
CA ALA A 642 -1.38 55.03 -48.64
C ALA A 642 -0.22 55.82 -49.27
N ASP A 643 0.78 55.13 -49.82
CA ASP A 643 1.94 55.74 -50.50
C ASP A 643 1.52 56.57 -51.72
N THR A 644 0.52 56.09 -52.48
CA THR A 644 -0.03 56.82 -53.63
C THR A 644 -0.68 58.13 -53.18
N THR A 645 -1.51 58.10 -52.13
CA THR A 645 -2.11 59.31 -51.57
C THR A 645 -1.05 60.28 -51.04
N LEU A 646 -0.05 59.78 -50.30
CA LEU A 646 1.06 60.59 -49.80
C LEU A 646 1.87 61.26 -50.92
N ALA A 647 2.12 60.56 -52.03
CA ALA A 647 2.86 61.10 -53.17
C ALA A 647 2.13 62.27 -53.85
N LEU A 648 0.80 62.27 -53.80
CA LEU A 648 -0.03 63.34 -54.34
C LEU A 648 -0.26 64.47 -53.33
N LEU A 649 0.03 64.26 -52.05
CA LEU A 649 -0.34 65.16 -50.97
C LEU A 649 0.65 66.32 -50.81
N LYS A 650 0.14 67.55 -50.81
CA LYS A 650 0.89 68.76 -50.48
C LYS A 650 0.24 69.47 -49.30
N VAL A 651 1.02 69.77 -48.25
CA VAL A 651 0.51 70.53 -47.11
C VAL A 651 0.61 72.02 -47.40
N VAL A 652 -0.49 72.77 -47.24
CA VAL A 652 -0.58 74.18 -47.62
C VAL A 652 -1.16 75.03 -46.49
N THR A 653 -0.51 76.16 -46.19
CA THR A 653 -0.94 77.13 -45.18
C THR A 653 -1.73 78.26 -45.87
N ILE A 654 -3.07 78.29 -45.75
CA ILE A 654 -3.93 79.34 -46.34
C ILE A 654 -4.57 80.18 -45.24
N LYS A 655 -4.57 81.52 -45.42
CA LYS A 655 -5.16 82.50 -44.49
C LYS A 655 -6.70 82.48 -44.54
N ASP A 656 -7.29 82.31 -43.35
CA ASP A 656 -8.64 82.58 -42.80
C ASP A 656 -9.95 82.29 -43.58
N ASP A 657 -9.98 82.12 -44.91
CA ASP A 657 -11.24 82.20 -45.68
C ASP A 657 -11.57 80.96 -46.58
N GLY A 658 -10.92 79.80 -46.38
CA GLY A 658 -11.08 78.60 -47.22
C GLY A 658 -12.04 77.53 -46.68
N LYS A 659 -12.77 76.82 -47.56
CA LYS A 659 -13.56 75.62 -47.19
C LYS A 659 -12.75 74.34 -47.39
N VAL A 660 -12.72 73.48 -46.36
CA VAL A 660 -12.10 72.15 -46.39
C VAL A 660 -13.14 71.04 -46.27
N ASN A 661 -12.80 69.83 -46.75
CA ASN A 661 -13.65 68.65 -46.58
C ASN A 661 -13.50 67.98 -45.20
N GLU A 662 -14.10 66.79 -45.03
CA GLU A 662 -14.16 66.03 -43.77
C GLU A 662 -12.78 65.58 -43.26
N LEU A 663 -11.77 65.47 -44.12
CA LEU A 663 -10.39 65.12 -43.76
C LEU A 663 -9.43 66.33 -43.83
N GLY A 664 -9.94 67.53 -44.12
CA GLY A 664 -9.15 68.76 -44.18
C GLY A 664 -8.50 69.06 -45.54
N PHE A 665 -8.90 68.37 -46.61
CA PHE A 665 -8.46 68.71 -47.97
C PHE A 665 -9.17 69.96 -48.49
N SER A 666 -8.44 70.80 -49.23
CA SER A 666 -8.97 72.03 -49.84
C SER A 666 -10.02 71.72 -50.91
N LEU A 667 -11.16 72.43 -50.87
CA LEU A 667 -12.22 72.32 -51.90
C LEU A 667 -12.10 73.37 -53.02
N SER A 668 -11.16 74.32 -52.90
CA SER A 668 -10.93 75.40 -53.87
C SER A 668 -9.64 75.17 -54.66
N ASN A 669 -9.76 74.95 -55.97
CA ASN A 669 -8.63 74.88 -56.91
C ASN A 669 -8.03 76.27 -57.15
N ASN A 670 -7.37 76.84 -56.14
CA ASN A 670 -6.48 77.97 -56.34
C ASN A 670 -5.08 77.40 -56.61
N SER A 671 -4.90 76.80 -57.79
CA SER A 671 -3.61 76.31 -58.25
C SER A 671 -2.62 77.47 -58.27
N SER A 672 -1.67 77.48 -57.34
CA SER A 672 -0.41 78.21 -57.55
C SER A 672 0.18 77.76 -58.89
N GLU A 673 0.72 78.66 -59.71
CA GLU A 673 1.30 78.33 -61.04
C GLU A 673 2.43 77.26 -60.98
N GLU A 674 2.84 76.81 -59.78
CA GLU A 674 3.88 75.81 -59.52
C GLU A 674 3.38 74.41 -59.07
N SER A 675 2.08 74.12 -58.99
CA SER A 675 1.57 72.79 -58.56
C SER A 675 1.21 71.86 -59.73
N LEU A 676 1.52 70.56 -59.60
CA LEU A 676 1.08 69.54 -60.56
C LEU A 676 -0.45 69.36 -60.53
N PRO A 677 -1.10 69.03 -61.66
CA PRO A 677 -2.55 68.98 -61.76
C PRO A 677 -3.23 67.88 -60.92
N ASP A 678 -2.48 66.91 -60.44
CA ASP A 678 -2.90 65.79 -59.59
C ASP A 678 -2.58 65.99 -58.09
N THR A 679 -2.07 67.18 -57.72
CA THR A 679 -1.76 67.51 -56.32
C THR A 679 -3.03 67.61 -55.48
N ILE A 680 -3.04 66.95 -54.32
CA ILE A 680 -4.09 67.02 -53.30
C ILE A 680 -3.60 67.93 -52.17
N ASP A 681 -4.20 69.11 -52.04
CA ASP A 681 -3.83 70.09 -51.01
C ASP A 681 -4.49 69.76 -49.66
N LEU A 682 -3.68 69.36 -48.69
CA LEU A 682 -4.08 69.21 -47.28
C LEU A 682 -3.86 70.53 -46.54
N VAL A 683 -4.93 71.10 -45.99
CA VAL A 683 -4.84 72.41 -45.33
C VAL A 683 -4.22 72.29 -43.96
N GLU A 684 -3.18 73.07 -43.73
CA GLU A 684 -2.47 73.14 -42.46
C GLU A 684 -3.25 73.99 -41.44
N SER A 685 -4.11 73.36 -40.64
CA SER A 685 -4.90 74.04 -39.62
C SER A 685 -5.15 73.18 -38.37
N PRO A 686 -5.40 73.80 -37.20
CA PRO A 686 -5.76 73.05 -35.99
C PRO A 686 -7.03 72.18 -36.18
N ASP A 687 -7.98 72.63 -37.01
CA ASP A 687 -9.20 71.89 -37.35
C ASP A 687 -8.90 70.62 -38.16
N THR A 688 -8.00 70.69 -39.15
CA THR A 688 -7.55 69.53 -39.91
C THR A 688 -6.92 68.48 -38.98
N VAL A 689 -6.04 68.90 -38.09
CA VAL A 689 -5.39 68.00 -37.13
C VAL A 689 -6.44 67.33 -36.22
N LEU A 690 -7.44 68.08 -35.73
CA LEU A 690 -8.56 67.53 -34.97
C LEU A 690 -9.33 66.47 -35.76
N LYS A 691 -9.63 66.72 -37.03
CA LYS A 691 -10.38 65.78 -37.90
C LYS A 691 -9.61 64.48 -38.12
N LEU A 692 -8.32 64.57 -38.40
CA LEU A 692 -7.45 63.41 -38.60
C LEU A 692 -7.29 62.58 -37.32
N LEU A 693 -7.12 63.23 -36.15
CA LEU A 693 -7.09 62.54 -34.86
C LEU A 693 -8.42 61.85 -34.54
N HIS A 694 -9.54 62.50 -34.89
CA HIS A 694 -10.87 61.92 -34.72
C HIS A 694 -11.08 60.69 -35.62
N TYR A 695 -10.61 60.74 -36.86
CA TYR A 695 -10.65 59.61 -37.79
C TYR A 695 -9.94 58.37 -37.24
N LEU A 696 -8.70 58.53 -36.77
CA LEU A 696 -7.92 57.42 -36.20
C LEU A 696 -8.61 56.82 -34.97
N ALA A 697 -9.06 57.67 -34.04
CA ALA A 697 -9.70 57.20 -32.82
C ALA A 697 -11.04 56.49 -33.07
N GLU A 698 -11.84 56.98 -34.02
CA GLU A 698 -13.09 56.31 -34.38
C GLU A 698 -12.83 54.97 -35.08
N LEU A 699 -11.81 54.88 -35.93
CA LEU A 699 -11.45 53.63 -36.60
C LEU A 699 -10.98 52.60 -35.57
N GLU A 700 -10.09 53.00 -34.64
CA GLU A 700 -9.63 52.13 -33.55
C GLU A 700 -10.82 51.61 -32.73
N ARG A 701 -11.82 52.46 -32.45
CA ARG A 701 -13.01 52.07 -31.68
C ARG A 701 -13.92 51.09 -32.40
N CYS A 702 -14.07 51.18 -33.73
CA CYS A 702 -15.11 50.43 -34.46
C CYS A 702 -14.62 49.49 -35.57
N HIS A 703 -13.32 49.33 -35.79
CA HIS A 703 -12.75 48.48 -36.85
C HIS A 703 -13.28 47.04 -36.86
N GLN A 704 -13.52 46.41 -35.70
CA GLN A 704 -14.11 45.06 -35.63
C GLN A 704 -15.51 45.00 -36.22
N LYS A 705 -16.36 45.99 -35.89
CA LYS A 705 -17.73 46.09 -36.45
C LYS A 705 -17.69 46.38 -37.95
N ILE A 706 -16.74 47.18 -38.42
CA ILE A 706 -16.53 47.44 -39.85
C ILE A 706 -16.06 46.17 -40.55
N PHE A 707 -15.14 45.39 -39.97
CA PHE A 707 -14.67 44.13 -40.55
C PHE A 707 -15.82 43.14 -40.77
N GLU A 708 -16.74 43.03 -39.83
CA GLU A 708 -17.90 42.14 -39.93
C GLU A 708 -18.91 42.57 -41.01
N ARG A 709 -19.07 43.88 -41.24
CA ARG A 709 -20.15 44.43 -42.09
C ARG A 709 -19.67 44.91 -43.47
N ALA A 710 -18.50 45.51 -43.53
CA ALA A 710 -17.91 46.13 -44.71
C ALA A 710 -16.38 45.89 -44.74
N PRO A 711 -15.92 44.63 -44.87
CA PRO A 711 -14.49 44.29 -44.85
C PRO A 711 -13.72 44.98 -45.98
N ASP A 712 -14.31 45.09 -47.18
CA ASP A 712 -13.68 45.77 -48.32
C ASP A 712 -13.41 47.25 -48.02
N TYR A 713 -14.35 47.94 -47.36
CA TYR A 713 -14.15 49.32 -46.94
C TYR A 713 -13.03 49.43 -45.91
N LEU A 714 -12.96 48.51 -44.94
CA LEU A 714 -11.90 48.51 -43.94
C LEU A 714 -10.52 48.39 -44.60
N PHE A 715 -10.34 47.41 -45.48
CA PHE A 715 -9.03 47.12 -46.07
C PHE A 715 -8.62 48.08 -47.19
N PHE A 716 -9.57 48.56 -47.99
CA PHE A 716 -9.24 49.33 -49.18
C PHE A 716 -9.38 50.84 -49.00
N GLU A 717 -10.12 51.30 -47.99
CA GLU A 717 -10.34 52.74 -47.78
C GLU A 717 -9.92 53.18 -46.37
N ALA A 718 -10.39 52.50 -45.32
CA ALA A 718 -10.20 52.96 -43.95
C ALA A 718 -8.76 52.79 -43.44
N LEU A 719 -8.19 51.59 -43.58
CA LEU A 719 -6.81 51.30 -43.20
C LEU A 719 -5.79 52.08 -44.05
N PRO A 720 -5.93 52.18 -45.39
CA PRO A 720 -5.03 53.03 -46.18
C PRO A 720 -5.10 54.50 -45.76
N THR A 721 -6.29 54.97 -45.39
CA THR A 721 -6.46 56.34 -44.89
C THR A 721 -5.77 56.55 -43.56
N ALA A 722 -5.94 55.63 -42.62
CA ALA A 722 -5.23 55.66 -41.35
C ALA A 722 -3.71 55.64 -41.52
N GLU A 723 -3.20 54.76 -42.40
CA GLU A 723 -1.76 54.62 -42.66
C GLU A 723 -1.11 55.93 -43.16
N TRP A 724 -1.73 56.61 -44.12
CA TRP A 724 -1.17 57.89 -44.59
C TRP A 724 -1.32 59.00 -43.54
N ILE A 725 -2.41 59.03 -42.76
CA ILE A 725 -2.59 60.02 -41.68
C ILE A 725 -1.49 59.85 -40.63
N GLU A 726 -1.25 58.62 -40.17
CA GLU A 726 -0.19 58.32 -39.22
C GLU A 726 1.18 58.70 -39.80
N THR A 727 1.41 58.46 -41.09
CA THR A 727 2.65 58.84 -41.76
C THR A 727 2.83 60.36 -41.84
N VAL A 728 1.76 61.13 -42.12
CA VAL A 728 1.78 62.59 -42.12
C VAL A 728 2.18 63.14 -40.74
N PHE A 729 1.63 62.55 -39.67
CA PHE A 729 1.99 62.92 -38.29
C PHE A 729 3.42 62.49 -37.92
N ALA A 730 3.83 61.28 -38.30
CA ALA A 730 5.17 60.76 -38.02
C ALA A 730 6.27 61.59 -38.72
N ASN A 731 6.01 62.01 -39.96
CA ASN A 731 6.92 62.84 -40.75
C ASN A 731 6.89 64.33 -40.37
N ARG A 732 6.04 64.73 -39.40
CA ARG A 732 5.91 66.11 -38.90
C ARG A 732 5.63 67.12 -40.02
N LEU A 733 4.71 66.77 -40.93
CA LEU A 733 4.36 67.65 -42.05
C LEU A 733 3.51 68.87 -41.63
N PHE A 734 2.94 68.86 -40.42
CA PHE A 734 2.29 70.02 -39.80
C PHE A 734 3.26 70.77 -38.87
N ASP A 735 3.17 72.09 -38.84
CA ASP A 735 3.86 72.94 -37.88
C ASP A 735 3.49 72.53 -36.45
N ARG A 736 4.51 72.53 -35.58
CA ARG A 736 4.38 72.07 -34.20
C ARG A 736 3.30 72.84 -33.44
N LYS A 737 3.15 74.14 -33.69
CA LYS A 737 2.14 74.97 -33.03
C LYS A 737 0.73 74.56 -33.47
N VAL A 738 0.52 74.41 -34.78
CA VAL A 738 -0.76 73.98 -35.37
C VAL A 738 -1.18 72.60 -34.86
N PHE A 739 -0.22 71.66 -34.81
CA PHE A 739 -0.47 70.32 -34.27
C PHE A 739 -0.84 70.34 -32.79
N THR A 740 -0.13 71.14 -31.98
CA THR A 740 -0.41 71.27 -30.53
C THR A 740 -1.81 71.86 -30.30
N GLU A 741 -2.14 72.94 -31.00
CA GLU A 741 -3.47 73.57 -30.93
C GLU A 741 -4.58 72.60 -31.39
N GLY A 742 -4.33 71.82 -32.45
CA GLY A 742 -5.27 70.79 -32.93
C GLY A 742 -5.48 69.64 -31.94
N GLN A 743 -4.43 69.21 -31.24
CA GLN A 743 -4.55 68.23 -30.15
C GLN A 743 -5.37 68.78 -28.99
N GLU A 744 -5.14 70.03 -28.58
CA GLU A 744 -5.92 70.68 -27.53
C GLU A 744 -7.40 70.80 -27.92
N LEU A 745 -7.68 71.17 -29.17
CA LEU A 745 -9.04 71.20 -29.72
C LEU A 745 -9.68 69.81 -29.69
N TYR A 746 -8.96 68.77 -30.15
CA TYR A 746 -9.49 67.42 -30.15
C TYR A 746 -9.79 66.95 -28.72
N HIS A 747 -8.89 67.18 -27.76
CA HIS A 747 -9.13 66.84 -26.36
C HIS A 747 -10.35 67.57 -25.77
N LYS A 748 -10.56 68.83 -26.15
CA LYS A 748 -11.70 69.63 -25.72
C LYS A 748 -13.02 69.12 -26.29
N TYR A 749 -13.06 68.77 -27.58
CA TYR A 749 -14.31 68.51 -28.30
C TYR A 749 -14.56 67.03 -28.65
N LYS A 750 -13.65 66.09 -28.36
CA LYS A 750 -13.76 64.66 -28.73
C LYS A 750 -15.11 64.02 -28.40
N LYS A 751 -15.75 64.42 -27.29
CA LYS A 751 -17.06 63.87 -26.86
C LYS A 751 -18.25 64.42 -27.66
N GLU A 752 -18.07 65.57 -28.30
CA GLU A 752 -19.10 66.28 -29.06
C GLU A 752 -18.96 66.04 -30.57
N LEU A 753 -17.82 65.48 -31.02
CA LEU A 753 -17.58 65.20 -32.44
C LEU A 753 -18.47 64.07 -32.96
N PRO A 754 -19.03 64.22 -34.17
CA PRO A 754 -19.96 63.26 -34.72
C PRO A 754 -19.25 61.97 -35.10
N PRO A 755 -19.99 60.86 -35.07
CA PRO A 755 -19.45 59.58 -35.47
C PRO A 755 -19.15 59.46 -36.98
N ILE A 756 -17.94 59.04 -37.36
CA ILE A 756 -17.50 59.00 -38.78
C ILE A 756 -18.03 57.76 -39.53
N PHE A 757 -17.95 56.58 -38.90
CA PHE A 757 -18.17 55.31 -39.61
C PHE A 757 -19.58 54.73 -39.43
N THR A 758 -20.59 55.52 -39.08
CA THR A 758 -21.96 55.01 -38.84
C THR A 758 -22.54 54.24 -40.02
N ALA A 759 -22.27 54.69 -41.25
CA ALA A 759 -22.74 54.03 -42.47
C ALA A 759 -22.17 52.61 -42.66
N TYR A 760 -20.94 52.38 -42.19
CA TYR A 760 -20.22 51.10 -42.35
C TYR A 760 -20.27 50.22 -41.11
N SER A 761 -20.43 50.83 -39.93
CA SER A 761 -20.60 50.13 -38.65
C SER A 761 -22.07 49.87 -38.30
N GLY A 762 -23.03 50.55 -38.94
CA GLY A 762 -24.48 50.39 -38.85
C GLY A 762 -25.09 50.64 -37.46
N SER A 763 -24.62 51.72 -36.80
CA SER A 763 -24.94 52.25 -35.45
C SER A 763 -23.91 51.96 -34.36
N TYR A 764 -23.84 52.87 -33.36
CA TYR A 764 -22.84 52.85 -32.28
C TYR A 764 -23.03 51.71 -31.30
#